data_AF-A0AA36J0X4-F1
#
_entry.id   AF-A0AA36J0X4-F1
#
_cell.length_a   1.000
_cell.length_b   1.000
_cell.length_c   1.000
_cell.angle_alpha   90.00
_cell.angle_beta   90.00
_cell.angle_gamma   90.00
#
_symmetry.space_group_name_H-M   'P 1'
#
loop_
_entity.id
_entity.type
_entity.pdbx_description
1 polymer ?
#
loop_
_entity_poly.entity_id
_entity_poly.type
_entity_poly.pdbx_seq_one_letter_code
_entity_poly.pdbx_strand_id
1 'polypeptide(L)'
;HINRASVRAHGRRPSASMGSAASGERCRSALRWCFLLALLLPGELASTFRVLPYRAALNERAQVCRSRALAVHFARHGQAAHNVALARGEPSPGLNSRLSRLGRRQAQAIAERMEEKQAKACLVLTSPLARCLETAELGFPQLPALALEELRELISGSAHNARPGKRQLREDFPEVDLSRLVEEDELWAPQQREARASCARRARRFLEIIFSDAEPFCLASELAVASHSGFLYLLANYGHAELPGISGRGSFKSPGPVAALGAEPIVVYDDEAFQRSFRSWWSPGELRSVLIQQDLARSSLVRVGAEHGILVSGASLTAVHLDESLPSQPELLSAIESARQAREAQRAPRPLAGSGRSGCRAWCAAVSALGSAPRLQGSCAEGGLQCLCEENGEVFASCEMICLTRSDGMQPEATATTTTTTTPAAASTGTTTAGVTTTTTTVVAAARMLLYDTRFQVGFMAQVEVFFVALELVSRLNQRIEDKCSGGDCQPWTLVLPPWCWVPRWYRGQRRAWSELFDVDGLRSTSVPFQEFQGQVDLGVVPVLGAGGAQLQDGFGDFLGYTKDMKVCDTQGQQLPQSGAAPRSVVYAGYCDSDIQVRSFKCGVLRGGMKALLNLVESTGKRSSSILVKHLDALNLHSPEGPMSIKFHPALAPAKALRDAAKRFKEIALGSLPYLGIHLRRNEFLATHQASTVCE
;
A
#
# COMPACT_ATOMS: atom_id res chain seq x y z
N HIS A 1 4.83 33.02 42.17
CA HIS A 1 5.31 33.39 43.52
C HIS A 1 4.11 33.72 44.40
N ILE A 2 4.28 33.66 45.73
CA ILE A 2 3.22 33.71 46.76
C ILE A 2 2.39 32.41 46.80
N ASN A 3 2.14 31.93 48.02
CA ASN A 3 1.77 30.56 48.38
C ASN A 3 1.13 30.56 49.79
N ARG A 4 0.45 29.46 50.19
CA ARG A 4 -0.38 29.27 51.41
C ARG A 4 -1.73 30.02 51.31
N ALA A 5 -2.87 29.53 51.81
CA ALA A 5 -3.19 28.41 52.72
C ALA A 5 -4.69 27.99 52.53
N SER A 6 -5.24 26.89 53.06
CA SER A 6 -4.70 25.62 53.61
C SER A 6 -5.86 24.73 54.13
N VAL A 7 -5.89 23.41 53.81
CA VAL A 7 -6.70 22.35 54.50
C VAL A 7 -8.24 22.47 54.27
N ARG A 8 -9.07 21.42 54.11
CA ARG A 8 -9.17 20.10 54.77
C ARG A 8 -9.87 19.06 53.86
N ALA A 9 -9.47 17.80 53.93
CA ALA A 9 -10.18 16.70 53.28
C ALA A 9 -11.41 16.24 54.07
N HIS A 10 -12.41 15.65 53.40
CA HIS A 10 -13.25 14.56 53.91
C HIS A 10 -13.74 13.71 52.72
N GLY A 11 -13.60 12.40 52.81
CA GLY A 11 -13.96 11.48 51.72
C GLY A 11 -15.22 10.67 52.01
N ARG A 12 -15.85 10.16 50.94
CA ARG A 12 -16.61 8.91 50.92
C ARG A 12 -16.90 8.53 49.46
N ARG A 13 -16.44 7.36 49.01
CA ARG A 13 -17.09 6.64 47.91
C ARG A 13 -18.33 5.94 48.48
N PRO A 14 -19.39 5.83 47.67
CA PRO A 14 -19.97 4.51 47.49
C PRO A 14 -20.01 4.12 46.01
N SER A 15 -19.88 2.82 45.75
CA SER A 15 -20.08 2.18 44.45
C SER A 15 -21.50 1.66 44.31
N ALA A 16 -22.18 1.92 43.18
CA ALA A 16 -23.06 0.93 42.54
C ALA A 16 -23.45 1.38 41.12
N SER A 17 -23.65 0.38 40.26
CA SER A 17 -24.14 0.42 38.88
C SER A 17 -25.55 1.02 38.68
N MET A 18 -25.79 1.67 37.54
CA MET A 18 -26.65 1.18 36.43
C MET A 18 -26.94 2.25 35.36
N GLY A 19 -27.06 1.83 34.09
CA GLY A 19 -28.18 2.24 33.21
C GLY A 19 -28.19 3.62 32.52
N SER A 20 -27.97 3.58 31.19
CA SER A 20 -28.67 4.37 30.14
C SER A 20 -28.39 5.88 29.91
N ALA A 21 -28.17 6.17 28.61
CA ALA A 21 -28.50 7.36 27.83
C ALA A 21 -29.02 8.64 28.53
N ALA A 22 -28.12 9.57 28.90
CA ALA A 22 -28.47 10.97 29.19
C ALA A 22 -27.26 11.96 29.11
N SER A 23 -26.50 11.96 28.00
CA SER A 23 -25.31 12.83 27.83
C SER A 23 -25.47 14.01 26.88
N GLY A 24 -26.52 14.05 26.05
CA GLY A 24 -26.66 15.04 24.97
C GLY A 24 -27.09 16.46 25.39
N GLU A 25 -27.90 16.61 26.44
CA GLU A 25 -28.52 17.90 26.78
C GLU A 25 -27.69 18.75 27.76
N ARG A 26 -26.98 18.12 28.71
CA ARG A 26 -26.13 18.86 29.67
C ARG A 26 -24.99 19.63 28.98
N CYS A 27 -24.48 19.13 27.86
CA CYS A 27 -23.46 19.81 27.07
C CYS A 27 -24.01 21.07 26.35
N ARG A 28 -25.26 21.02 25.84
CA ARG A 28 -25.91 22.17 25.19
C ARG A 28 -26.24 23.28 26.18
N SER A 29 -26.65 22.93 27.41
CA SER A 29 -26.87 23.92 28.47
C SER A 29 -25.57 24.56 28.95
N ALA A 30 -24.48 23.80 29.10
CA ALA A 30 -23.18 24.35 29.47
C ALA A 30 -22.67 25.38 28.45
N LEU A 31 -22.76 25.07 27.15
CA LEU A 31 -22.36 25.99 26.07
C LEU A 31 -23.20 27.28 26.04
N ARG A 32 -24.52 27.21 26.29
CA ARG A 32 -25.38 28.41 26.40
C ARG A 32 -24.98 29.31 27.57
N TRP A 33 -24.60 28.75 28.72
CA TRP A 33 -24.12 29.54 29.85
C TRP A 33 -22.74 30.17 29.57
N CYS A 34 -21.82 29.48 28.90
CA CYS A 34 -20.55 30.08 28.47
C CYS A 34 -20.75 31.25 27.50
N PHE A 35 -21.69 31.15 26.55
CA PHE A 35 -21.99 32.21 25.59
C PHE A 35 -22.61 33.45 26.26
N LEU A 36 -23.49 33.26 27.24
CA LEU A 36 -24.05 34.34 28.06
C LEU A 36 -23.01 35.02 28.96
N LEU A 37 -22.05 34.27 29.51
CA LEU A 37 -20.92 34.82 30.27
C LEU A 37 -19.96 35.64 29.41
N ALA A 38 -19.73 35.25 28.16
CA ALA A 38 -18.88 36.00 27.22
C ALA A 38 -19.46 37.37 26.84
N LEU A 39 -20.79 37.53 26.87
CA LEU A 39 -21.48 38.79 26.58
C LEU A 39 -21.52 39.78 27.76
N LEU A 40 -21.06 39.38 28.95
CA LEU A 40 -21.17 40.16 30.20
C LEU A 40 -19.81 40.61 30.78
N LEU A 41 -18.70 40.39 30.07
CA LEU A 41 -17.35 40.75 30.53
C LEU A 41 -16.79 41.99 29.81
N PRO A 42 -16.13 42.92 30.52
CA PRO A 42 -15.48 44.08 29.90
C PRO A 42 -14.36 43.71 28.92
N GLY A 43 -14.15 44.58 27.93
CA GLY A 43 -13.47 44.27 26.66
C GLY A 43 -12.00 43.83 26.66
N GLU A 44 -11.32 43.74 27.80
CA GLU A 44 -9.92 43.25 27.86
C GLU A 44 -9.81 41.71 27.89
N LEU A 45 -10.83 40.99 28.38
CA LEU A 45 -10.85 39.51 28.37
C LEU A 45 -11.36 38.91 27.05
N ALA A 46 -11.89 39.74 26.14
CA ALA A 46 -12.41 39.28 24.85
C ALA A 46 -11.30 38.90 23.84
N SER A 47 -10.08 39.39 24.04
CA SER A 47 -8.92 39.07 23.19
C SER A 47 -8.50 37.60 23.31
N THR A 48 -8.60 37.01 24.51
CA THR A 48 -8.13 35.65 24.81
C THR A 48 -9.03 34.55 24.24
N PHE A 49 -10.20 34.89 23.71
CA PHE A 49 -11.19 33.95 23.15
C PHE A 49 -11.34 34.06 21.61
N ARG A 50 -10.56 34.90 20.92
CA ARG A 50 -10.69 35.08 19.45
C ARG A 50 -10.06 33.98 18.61
N VAL A 51 -9.14 33.19 19.17
CA VAL A 51 -8.63 31.99 18.50
C VAL A 51 -9.66 30.86 18.59
N LEU A 52 -10.76 31.01 17.84
CA LEU A 52 -11.56 29.86 17.45
C LEU A 52 -10.65 28.93 16.63
N PRO A 53 -10.53 27.63 16.99
CA PRO A 53 -9.82 26.68 16.14
C PRO A 53 -10.39 26.78 14.72
N TYR A 54 -9.57 26.72 13.67
CA TYR A 54 -10.07 26.82 12.29
C TYR A 54 -11.18 25.78 12.00
N ARG A 55 -11.11 24.62 12.67
CA ARG A 55 -12.14 23.56 12.71
C ARG A 55 -13.50 24.04 13.25
N ALA A 56 -13.52 24.88 14.28
CA ALA A 56 -14.75 25.47 14.82
C ALA A 56 -15.33 26.55 13.89
N ALA A 57 -14.47 27.43 13.35
CA ALA A 57 -14.89 28.45 12.40
C ALA A 57 -15.43 27.86 11.08
N LEU A 58 -14.85 26.75 10.60
CA LEU A 58 -15.39 25.98 9.49
C LEU A 58 -16.72 25.33 9.88
N ASN A 59 -16.83 24.67 11.05
CA ASN A 59 -18.08 24.02 11.48
C ASN A 59 -19.26 25.00 11.66
N GLU A 60 -19.05 26.25 12.07
CA GLU A 60 -20.13 27.25 12.18
C GLU A 60 -20.60 27.82 10.83
N ARG A 61 -19.75 27.77 9.80
CA ARG A 61 -20.06 28.26 8.44
C ARG A 61 -20.32 27.15 7.42
N ALA A 62 -20.08 25.89 7.78
CA ALA A 62 -20.24 24.72 6.90
C ALA A 62 -21.72 24.34 6.72
N GLN A 63 -22.40 25.07 5.84
CA GLN A 63 -23.50 24.47 5.07
C GLN A 63 -22.87 23.48 4.07
N VAL A 64 -23.28 22.21 4.10
CA VAL A 64 -22.55 21.07 3.51
C VAL A 64 -22.20 21.29 2.02
N CYS A 65 -20.96 21.71 1.76
CA CYS A 65 -20.36 21.77 0.44
C CYS A 65 -19.39 20.60 0.28
N ARG A 66 -19.72 19.66 -0.62
CA ARG A 66 -18.80 18.64 -1.17
C ARG A 66 -18.46 19.00 -2.63
N SER A 67 -18.12 20.27 -2.89
CA SER A 67 -17.94 20.76 -4.26
C SER A 67 -16.59 20.31 -4.82
N ARG A 68 -16.63 19.43 -5.84
CA ARG A 68 -15.46 18.95 -6.61
C ARG A 68 -14.73 20.04 -7.41
N ALA A 69 -15.22 21.26 -7.32
CA ALA A 69 -14.62 22.48 -7.82
C ALA A 69 -14.50 23.47 -6.64
N LEU A 70 -13.30 24.00 -6.44
CA LEU A 70 -12.94 24.87 -5.33
C LEU A 70 -12.48 26.22 -5.90
N ALA A 71 -13.13 27.32 -5.51
CA ALA A 71 -12.64 28.63 -5.89
C ALA A 71 -11.47 29.03 -4.98
N VAL A 72 -10.31 29.33 -5.57
CA VAL A 72 -9.11 29.72 -4.82
C VAL A 72 -8.67 31.12 -5.23
N HIS A 73 -8.67 32.03 -4.27
CA HIS A 73 -8.25 33.42 -4.41
C HIS A 73 -6.79 33.55 -3.98
N PHE A 74 -5.88 33.34 -4.92
CA PHE A 74 -4.44 33.48 -4.69
C PHE A 74 -4.05 34.96 -4.67
N ALA A 75 -3.35 35.36 -3.62
CA ALA A 75 -2.71 36.64 -3.45
C ALA A 75 -1.19 36.46 -3.41
N ARG A 76 -0.46 37.21 -4.24
CA ARG A 76 0.97 37.44 -4.01
C ARG A 76 1.12 38.47 -2.90
N HIS A 77 2.02 38.23 -1.94
CA HIS A 77 2.31 39.19 -0.87
C HIS A 77 2.58 40.62 -1.39
N GLY A 78 2.20 41.63 -0.61
CA GLY A 78 2.52 43.03 -0.90
C GLY A 78 4.03 43.28 -0.96
N GLN A 79 4.47 44.42 -1.49
CA GLN A 79 5.89 44.78 -1.56
C GLN A 79 6.55 44.74 -0.17
N ALA A 80 7.50 43.84 0.02
CA ALA A 80 8.27 43.72 1.25
C ALA A 80 9.59 44.51 1.16
N ALA A 81 10.23 44.75 2.32
CA ALA A 81 11.48 45.51 2.38
C ALA A 81 12.60 44.91 1.50
N HIS A 82 12.67 43.57 1.38
CA HIS A 82 13.60 42.91 0.45
C HIS A 82 13.32 43.22 -1.03
N ASN A 83 12.07 43.47 -1.42
CA ASN A 83 11.75 43.89 -2.80
C ASN A 83 12.20 45.32 -3.07
N VAL A 84 12.13 46.21 -2.07
CA VAL A 84 12.65 47.58 -2.17
C VAL A 84 14.17 47.57 -2.31
N ALA A 85 14.87 46.80 -1.47
CA ALA A 85 16.32 46.65 -1.55
C ALA A 85 16.77 46.07 -2.90
N LEU A 86 16.17 44.96 -3.34
CA LEU A 86 16.45 44.34 -4.65
C LEU A 86 16.22 45.30 -5.82
N ALA A 87 15.19 46.15 -5.76
CA ALA A 87 14.91 47.15 -6.81
C ALA A 87 15.96 48.28 -6.86
N ARG A 88 16.70 48.51 -5.77
CA ARG A 88 17.79 49.49 -5.67
C ARG A 88 19.18 48.88 -5.86
N GLY A 89 19.29 47.56 -5.95
CA GLY A 89 20.58 46.85 -5.92
C GLY A 89 21.21 46.76 -4.52
N GLU A 90 20.43 47.05 -3.47
CA GLU A 90 20.88 47.00 -2.07
C GLU A 90 20.82 45.56 -1.51
N PRO A 91 21.63 45.21 -0.50
CA PRO A 91 21.51 43.95 0.23
C PRO A 91 20.12 43.77 0.88
N SER A 92 19.62 42.52 0.93
CA SER A 92 18.35 42.21 1.58
C SER A 92 18.36 42.63 3.06
N PRO A 93 17.31 43.30 3.58
CA PRO A 93 17.29 43.88 4.92
C PRO A 93 16.97 42.84 6.00
N GLY A 94 17.89 41.89 6.19
CA GLY A 94 17.84 40.89 7.26
C GLY A 94 16.87 39.72 7.05
N LEU A 95 16.64 38.99 8.15
CA LEU A 95 15.77 37.82 8.23
C LEU A 95 14.29 38.19 8.05
N ASN A 96 13.49 37.27 7.50
CA ASN A 96 12.02 37.33 7.46
C ASN A 96 11.39 38.72 7.14
N SER A 97 11.86 39.39 6.08
CA SER A 97 11.51 40.80 5.82
C SER A 97 9.98 41.06 5.71
N ARG A 98 9.50 42.03 6.52
CA ARG A 98 8.11 42.54 6.56
C ARG A 98 7.72 43.42 5.35
N LEU A 99 6.42 43.72 5.24
CA LEU A 99 5.82 44.62 4.24
C LEU A 99 6.30 46.07 4.40
N SER A 100 6.56 46.73 3.26
CA SER A 100 6.80 48.17 3.20
C SER A 100 5.50 48.96 3.41
N ARG A 101 5.57 50.29 3.57
CA ARG A 101 4.38 51.16 3.60
C ARG A 101 3.53 51.03 2.33
N LEU A 102 4.16 50.78 1.18
CA LEU A 102 3.44 50.48 -0.07
C LEU A 102 2.85 49.06 -0.05
N GLY A 103 3.61 48.07 0.44
CA GLY A 103 3.15 46.69 0.59
C GLY A 103 1.92 46.53 1.49
N ARG A 104 1.83 47.30 2.58
CA ARG A 104 0.64 47.31 3.45
C ARG A 104 -0.60 47.83 2.73
N ARG A 105 -0.48 48.92 1.96
CA ARG A 105 -1.59 49.43 1.13
C ARG A 105 -1.98 48.44 0.02
N GLN A 106 -0.99 47.78 -0.59
CA GLN A 106 -1.23 46.72 -1.57
C GLN A 106 -1.96 45.51 -0.96
N ALA A 107 -1.67 45.17 0.30
CA ALA A 107 -2.40 44.13 1.02
C ALA A 107 -3.82 44.58 1.38
N GLN A 108 -4.02 45.82 1.87
CA GLN A 108 -5.35 46.37 2.15
C GLN A 108 -6.27 46.37 0.92
N ALA A 109 -5.72 46.74 -0.25
CA ALA A 109 -6.44 46.69 -1.53
C ALA A 109 -6.83 45.26 -2.00
N ILE A 110 -6.38 44.21 -1.31
CA ILE A 110 -6.91 42.84 -1.55
C ILE A 110 -8.29 42.69 -0.92
N ALA A 111 -8.53 43.27 0.27
CA ALA A 111 -9.82 43.20 0.94
C ALA A 111 -10.92 43.88 0.08
N GLU A 112 -10.63 45.07 -0.43
CA GLU A 112 -11.48 45.81 -1.38
C GLU A 112 -11.86 44.94 -2.59
N ARG A 113 -10.86 44.29 -3.24
CA ARG A 113 -11.10 43.41 -4.40
C ARG A 113 -11.84 42.11 -4.06
N MET A 114 -11.74 41.61 -2.85
CA MET A 114 -12.51 40.44 -2.39
C MET A 114 -13.98 40.82 -2.20
N GLU A 115 -14.24 42.02 -1.66
CA GLU A 115 -15.59 42.59 -1.51
C GLU A 115 -16.22 42.94 -2.86
N GLU A 116 -15.48 43.59 -3.77
CA GLU A 116 -15.91 43.84 -5.17
C GLU A 116 -16.30 42.54 -5.90
N LYS A 117 -15.57 41.45 -5.65
CA LYS A 117 -15.85 40.11 -6.20
C LYS A 117 -16.96 39.37 -5.48
N GLN A 118 -17.48 39.90 -4.38
CA GLN A 118 -18.43 39.25 -3.47
C GLN A 118 -17.96 37.86 -3.02
N ALA A 119 -16.64 37.69 -2.87
CA ALA A 119 -16.01 36.41 -2.57
C ALA A 119 -16.36 35.95 -1.15
N LYS A 120 -16.76 34.68 -1.01
CA LYS A 120 -17.25 34.05 0.23
C LYS A 120 -16.22 33.13 0.87
N ALA A 121 -14.93 33.40 0.64
CA ALA A 121 -13.84 32.67 1.25
C ALA A 121 -14.01 32.59 2.77
N CYS A 122 -13.92 31.39 3.34
CA CYS A 122 -14.15 31.16 4.77
C CYS A 122 -12.87 31.06 5.61
N LEU A 123 -11.71 31.00 4.97
CA LEU A 123 -10.39 30.76 5.56
C LEU A 123 -9.31 31.35 4.63
N VAL A 124 -8.23 31.89 5.20
CA VAL A 124 -7.00 32.21 4.47
C VAL A 124 -5.88 31.24 4.83
N LEU A 125 -5.33 30.56 3.83
CA LEU A 125 -4.11 29.75 3.95
C LEU A 125 -2.91 30.64 3.61
N THR A 126 -1.88 30.70 4.45
CA THR A 126 -0.78 31.65 4.28
C THR A 126 0.58 31.01 4.48
N SER A 127 1.60 31.57 3.84
CA SER A 127 2.99 31.20 4.10
C SER A 127 3.47 31.76 5.45
N PRO A 128 4.25 31.02 6.25
CA PRO A 128 4.75 31.45 7.57
C PRO A 128 5.86 32.54 7.52
N LEU A 129 6.05 33.20 6.39
CA LEU A 129 6.95 34.35 6.24
C LEU A 129 6.16 35.64 6.51
N ALA A 130 6.71 36.56 7.32
CA ALA A 130 5.99 37.71 7.87
C ALA A 130 5.28 38.56 6.81
N ARG A 131 5.87 38.78 5.64
CA ARG A 131 5.21 39.48 4.52
C ARG A 131 3.91 38.83 4.03
N CYS A 132 3.78 37.51 4.10
CA CYS A 132 2.55 36.78 3.78
C CYS A 132 1.58 36.78 4.96
N LEU A 133 2.07 36.68 6.20
CA LEU A 133 1.25 36.81 7.41
C LEU A 133 0.60 38.21 7.48
N GLU A 134 1.39 39.28 7.32
CA GLU A 134 0.88 40.66 7.23
C GLU A 134 -0.01 40.90 6.00
N THR A 135 0.21 40.17 4.88
CA THR A 135 -0.71 40.23 3.74
C THR A 135 -2.03 39.52 4.06
N ALA A 136 -1.99 38.43 4.82
CA ALA A 136 -3.17 37.68 5.23
C ALA A 136 -4.05 38.50 6.18
N GLU A 137 -3.45 39.08 7.23
CA GLU A 137 -4.15 39.95 8.20
C GLU A 137 -4.74 41.21 7.56
N LEU A 138 -3.99 41.88 6.68
CA LEU A 138 -4.45 43.14 6.06
C LEU A 138 -5.40 42.93 4.87
N GLY A 139 -5.24 41.83 4.12
CA GLY A 139 -6.04 41.53 2.93
C GLY A 139 -7.28 40.68 3.21
N PHE A 140 -7.32 39.97 4.32
CA PHE A 140 -8.44 39.12 4.72
C PHE A 140 -8.79 39.28 6.22
N PRO A 141 -8.97 40.52 6.73
CA PRO A 141 -9.03 40.82 8.18
C PRO A 141 -10.20 40.17 8.95
N GLN A 142 -11.18 39.58 8.26
CA GLN A 142 -12.32 38.89 8.86
C GLN A 142 -12.28 37.36 8.68
N LEU A 143 -11.19 36.81 8.11
CA LEU A 143 -11.02 35.38 7.91
C LEU A 143 -10.05 34.80 8.93
N PRO A 144 -10.32 33.61 9.50
CA PRO A 144 -9.31 32.87 10.23
C PRO A 144 -8.13 32.56 9.30
N ALA A 145 -6.92 32.61 9.83
CA ALA A 145 -5.69 32.39 9.08
C ALA A 145 -4.96 31.13 9.55
N LEU A 146 -4.47 30.31 8.62
CA LEU A 146 -3.67 29.12 8.91
C LEU A 146 -2.34 29.16 8.14
N ALA A 147 -1.22 29.04 8.85
CA ALA A 147 0.11 29.02 8.27
C ALA A 147 0.52 27.62 7.78
N LEU A 148 0.97 27.51 6.53
CA LEU A 148 1.42 26.26 5.89
C LEU A 148 2.82 26.40 5.28
N GLU A 149 3.70 25.44 5.56
CA GLU A 149 5.06 25.38 5.02
C GLU A 149 5.09 25.15 3.50
N GLU A 150 4.08 24.45 2.98
CA GLU A 150 3.92 24.18 1.56
C GLU A 150 3.85 25.47 0.74
N LEU A 151 3.28 26.55 1.29
CA LEU A 151 3.06 27.85 0.63
C LEU A 151 4.29 28.77 0.59
N ARG A 152 5.47 28.34 1.06
CA ARG A 152 6.69 29.17 1.03
C ARG A 152 7.23 29.43 -0.37
N GLU A 153 7.87 30.59 -0.54
CA GLU A 153 8.61 30.97 -1.75
C GLU A 153 9.60 29.87 -2.17
N LEU A 154 10.04 29.86 -3.42
CA LEU A 154 11.18 29.03 -3.83
C LEU A 154 12.37 29.38 -2.93
N ILE A 155 12.80 28.41 -2.12
CA ILE A 155 13.70 28.69 -1.00
C ILE A 155 15.11 28.98 -1.54
N SER A 156 15.69 30.09 -1.09
CA SER A 156 17.05 30.49 -1.40
C SER A 156 17.83 30.71 -0.11
N GLY A 157 19.16 30.61 -0.15
CA GLY A 157 20.02 30.87 1.00
C GLY A 157 20.05 32.32 1.47
N SER A 158 19.17 33.19 0.94
CA SER A 158 18.99 34.57 1.38
C SER A 158 18.25 34.62 2.72
N ALA A 159 18.66 35.51 3.63
CA ALA A 159 18.05 35.66 4.95
C ALA A 159 16.52 35.93 4.91
N HIS A 160 16.00 36.63 3.90
CA HIS A 160 14.56 36.88 3.76
C HIS A 160 13.73 35.64 3.39
N ASN A 161 14.37 34.50 3.09
CA ASN A 161 13.75 33.19 2.95
C ASN A 161 13.76 32.38 4.26
N ALA A 162 14.43 32.81 5.32
CA ALA A 162 14.31 32.20 6.65
C ALA A 162 13.06 32.71 7.36
N ARG A 163 12.34 31.83 8.08
CA ARG A 163 11.29 32.22 9.02
C ARG A 163 11.84 32.15 10.46
N PRO A 164 11.26 32.90 11.41
CA PRO A 164 11.53 32.74 12.83
C PRO A 164 10.99 31.42 13.36
N GLY A 165 11.36 31.11 14.60
CA GLY A 165 10.74 30.04 15.37
C GLY A 165 9.23 30.26 15.54
N LYS A 166 8.46 29.18 15.60
CA LYS A 166 6.99 29.19 15.79
C LYS A 166 6.56 29.96 17.05
N ARG A 167 7.39 30.00 18.09
CA ARG A 167 7.17 30.85 19.28
C ARG A 167 7.17 32.34 18.92
N GLN A 168 8.22 32.82 18.26
CA GLN A 168 8.32 34.23 17.86
C GLN A 168 7.22 34.59 16.86
N LEU A 169 6.88 33.70 15.93
CA LEU A 169 5.76 33.92 15.02
C LEU A 169 4.41 34.07 15.75
N ARG A 170 4.20 33.36 16.88
CA ARG A 170 2.99 33.51 17.71
C ARG A 170 2.96 34.83 18.49
N GLU A 171 4.12 35.33 18.90
CA GLU A 171 4.26 36.64 19.54
C GLU A 171 4.02 37.77 18.52
N ASP A 172 4.50 37.61 17.29
CA ASP A 172 4.34 38.57 16.18
C ASP A 172 2.94 38.55 15.51
N PHE A 173 2.27 37.39 15.50
CA PHE A 173 1.01 37.12 14.77
C PHE A 173 0.06 36.22 15.60
N PRO A 174 -0.50 36.71 16.73
CA PRO A 174 -1.23 35.89 17.69
C PRO A 174 -2.56 35.31 17.16
N GLU A 175 -3.18 35.96 16.19
CA GLU A 175 -4.46 35.54 15.59
C GLU A 175 -4.29 34.48 14.47
N VAL A 176 -3.05 34.16 14.07
CA VAL A 176 -2.78 33.15 13.02
C VAL A 176 -2.61 31.78 13.66
N ASP A 177 -3.32 30.78 13.14
CA ASP A 177 -3.11 29.38 13.50
C ASP A 177 -1.75 28.90 12.95
N LEU A 178 -0.82 28.62 13.87
CA LEU A 178 0.51 28.08 13.58
C LEU A 178 0.63 26.58 13.91
N SER A 179 -0.48 25.89 14.20
CA SER A 179 -0.51 24.49 14.66
C SER A 179 0.30 23.56 13.75
N ARG A 180 0.24 23.77 12.43
CA ARG A 180 0.90 23.00 11.37
C ARG A 180 2.41 23.22 11.23
N LEU A 181 2.98 24.25 11.85
CA LEU A 181 4.42 24.50 11.79
C LEU A 181 5.17 23.66 12.84
N VAL A 182 6.39 23.23 12.53
CA VAL A 182 7.37 22.82 13.55
C VAL A 182 8.01 24.06 14.19
N GLU A 183 8.77 23.92 15.28
CA GLU A 183 9.35 25.09 15.96
C GLU A 183 10.40 25.78 15.09
N GLU A 184 11.47 25.08 14.74
CA GLU A 184 12.58 25.59 13.93
C GLU A 184 12.28 25.61 12.42
N ASP A 185 13.01 26.40 11.64
CA ASP A 185 12.89 26.45 10.17
C ASP A 185 13.69 25.30 9.50
N GLU A 186 13.13 24.10 9.46
CA GLU A 186 13.75 22.92 8.84
C GLU A 186 13.88 23.01 7.31
N LEU A 187 13.19 23.95 6.65
CA LEU A 187 13.20 24.07 5.19
C LEU A 187 14.24 25.06 4.65
N TRP A 188 14.81 25.91 5.52
CA TRP A 188 15.81 26.90 5.13
C TRP A 188 17.17 26.59 5.76
N ALA A 189 18.22 26.66 4.94
CA ALA A 189 19.60 26.65 5.40
C ALA A 189 20.41 27.76 4.69
N PRO A 190 21.42 28.35 5.38
CA PRO A 190 22.34 29.28 4.76
C PRO A 190 22.96 28.72 3.47
N GLN A 191 23.08 29.57 2.44
CA GLN A 191 23.63 29.24 1.11
C GLN A 191 22.90 28.12 0.31
N GLN A 192 21.93 27.40 0.87
CA GLN A 192 21.19 26.35 0.16
C GLN A 192 20.09 26.94 -0.73
N ARG A 193 20.02 26.48 -1.99
CA ARG A 193 18.92 26.82 -2.91
C ARG A 193 18.06 25.59 -3.17
N GLU A 194 16.76 25.72 -3.01
CA GLU A 194 15.78 24.69 -3.35
C GLU A 194 15.74 24.48 -4.87
N ALA A 195 15.72 23.22 -5.30
CA ALA A 195 15.49 22.87 -6.70
C ALA A 195 14.05 23.19 -7.11
N ARG A 196 13.84 23.70 -8.33
CA ARG A 196 12.49 23.98 -8.88
C ARG A 196 11.53 22.80 -8.71
N ALA A 197 12.02 21.58 -8.94
CA ALA A 197 11.25 20.34 -8.75
C ALA A 197 10.84 20.06 -7.29
N SER A 198 11.60 20.52 -6.29
CA SER A 198 11.21 20.42 -4.87
C SER A 198 10.07 21.38 -4.54
N CYS A 199 10.16 22.64 -4.98
CA CYS A 199 9.06 23.60 -4.78
C CYS A 199 7.81 23.20 -5.57
N ALA A 200 7.98 22.62 -6.76
CA ALA A 200 6.89 22.01 -7.53
C ALA A 200 6.20 20.85 -6.77
N ARG A 201 6.97 19.99 -6.09
CA ARG A 201 6.40 18.97 -5.19
C ARG A 201 5.67 19.59 -4.00
N ARG A 202 6.18 20.67 -3.40
CA ARG A 202 5.43 21.42 -2.35
C ARG A 202 4.12 22.02 -2.89
N ALA A 203 4.13 22.56 -4.11
CA ALA A 203 2.93 23.08 -4.76
C ALA A 203 1.90 21.97 -5.07
N ARG A 204 2.32 20.80 -5.56
CA ARG A 204 1.43 19.62 -5.71
C ARG A 204 0.90 19.15 -4.35
N ARG A 205 1.75 19.10 -3.31
CA ARG A 205 1.34 18.74 -1.93
C ARG A 205 0.33 19.73 -1.33
N PHE A 206 0.46 21.02 -1.62
CA PHE A 206 -0.54 22.02 -1.23
C PHE A 206 -1.91 21.71 -1.86
N LEU A 207 -1.96 21.38 -3.15
CA LEU A 207 -3.22 20.97 -3.81
C LEU A 207 -3.79 19.69 -3.19
N GLU A 208 -2.95 18.68 -2.91
CA GLU A 208 -3.37 17.46 -2.21
C GLU A 208 -3.99 17.75 -0.84
N ILE A 209 -3.49 18.75 -0.10
CA ILE A 209 -4.00 19.12 1.23
C ILE A 209 -5.38 19.80 1.14
N ILE A 210 -5.59 20.73 0.20
CA ILE A 210 -6.88 21.44 0.09
C ILE A 210 -8.00 20.56 -0.48
N PHE A 211 -7.66 19.50 -1.21
CA PHE A 211 -8.59 18.47 -1.71
C PHE A 211 -8.60 17.18 -0.86
N SER A 212 -8.02 17.18 0.35
CA SER A 212 -8.02 16.00 1.21
C SER A 212 -9.28 15.91 2.06
N ASP A 213 -10.01 14.80 1.97
CA ASP A 213 -11.18 14.51 2.82
C ASP A 213 -10.81 14.38 4.32
N ALA A 214 -9.52 14.13 4.62
CA ALA A 214 -9.02 14.10 5.99
C ALA A 214 -8.87 15.50 6.63
N GLU A 215 -8.97 16.57 5.84
CA GLU A 215 -8.89 17.95 6.30
C GLU A 215 -10.21 18.69 6.03
N PRO A 216 -10.66 19.57 6.95
CA PRO A 216 -11.95 20.24 6.80
C PRO A 216 -11.96 21.33 5.72
N PHE A 217 -10.86 21.52 4.99
CA PHE A 217 -10.78 22.44 3.84
C PHE A 217 -11.71 21.98 2.69
N CYS A 218 -11.95 20.68 2.56
CA CYS A 218 -12.89 20.10 1.59
C CYS A 218 -14.35 20.59 1.78
N LEU A 219 -14.69 21.15 2.96
CA LEU A 219 -16.00 21.75 3.23
C LEU A 219 -16.16 23.19 2.72
N ALA A 220 -15.08 23.83 2.27
CA ALA A 220 -15.10 25.19 1.74
C ALA A 220 -15.45 25.17 0.24
N SER A 221 -16.39 26.03 -0.18
CA SER A 221 -16.58 26.34 -1.61
C SER A 221 -15.53 27.33 -2.14
N GLU A 222 -14.99 28.17 -1.26
CA GLU A 222 -14.06 29.24 -1.59
C GLU A 222 -12.95 29.37 -0.52
N LEU A 223 -11.68 29.53 -0.93
CA LEU A 223 -10.52 29.72 -0.05
C LEU A 223 -9.64 30.89 -0.52
N ALA A 224 -9.09 31.65 0.43
CA ALA A 224 -8.03 32.62 0.16
C ALA A 224 -6.64 32.01 0.38
N VAL A 225 -5.64 32.42 -0.41
CA VAL A 225 -4.26 31.92 -0.29
C VAL A 225 -3.25 33.06 -0.40
N ALA A 226 -2.43 33.31 0.63
CA ALA A 226 -1.36 34.31 0.61
C ALA A 226 0.03 33.67 0.44
N SER A 227 0.67 33.87 -0.71
CA SER A 227 1.95 33.23 -1.07
C SER A 227 2.88 34.17 -1.87
N HIS A 228 3.85 33.61 -2.59
CA HIS A 228 4.99 34.31 -3.18
C HIS A 228 5.14 34.03 -4.68
N SER A 229 5.91 34.87 -5.35
CA SER A 229 6.10 34.89 -6.81
C SER A 229 6.61 33.58 -7.39
N GLY A 230 7.67 32.99 -6.83
CA GLY A 230 8.27 31.77 -7.34
C GLY A 230 7.43 30.52 -7.07
N PHE A 231 6.75 30.44 -5.92
CA PHE A 231 5.75 29.41 -5.64
C PHE A 231 4.61 29.44 -6.67
N LEU A 232 3.94 30.60 -6.82
CA LEU A 232 2.82 30.78 -7.74
C LEU A 232 3.25 30.53 -9.20
N TYR A 233 4.45 30.99 -9.58
CA TYR A 233 5.01 30.72 -10.91
C TYR A 233 5.20 29.22 -11.16
N LEU A 234 5.73 28.46 -10.19
CA LEU A 234 5.96 27.02 -10.33
C LEU A 234 4.65 26.22 -10.30
N LEU A 235 3.71 26.56 -9.41
CA LEU A 235 2.35 26.03 -9.41
C LEU A 235 1.69 26.17 -10.80
N ALA A 236 1.84 27.35 -11.42
CA ALA A 236 1.22 27.64 -12.70
C ALA A 236 1.94 27.03 -13.91
N ASN A 237 3.28 26.94 -13.91
CA ASN A 237 4.09 26.64 -15.10
C ASN A 237 4.83 25.31 -15.10
N TYR A 238 4.92 24.57 -13.98
CA TYR A 238 5.64 23.29 -13.97
C TYR A 238 4.97 22.28 -14.93
N GLY A 239 5.79 21.51 -15.64
CA GLY A 239 5.35 20.54 -16.67
C GLY A 239 4.88 21.14 -18.00
N HIS A 240 4.71 22.46 -18.10
CA HIS A 240 4.28 23.12 -19.33
C HIS A 240 5.46 23.58 -20.20
N ALA A 241 5.23 23.61 -21.52
CA ALA A 241 6.08 24.34 -22.48
C ALA A 241 6.06 25.85 -22.20
N GLU A 242 7.10 26.56 -22.64
CA GLU A 242 7.21 28.01 -22.49
C GLU A 242 6.10 28.74 -23.27
N LEU A 243 5.54 29.80 -22.68
CA LEU A 243 4.55 30.65 -23.35
C LEU A 243 5.25 31.74 -24.18
N PRO A 244 4.87 31.94 -25.46
CA PRO A 244 5.42 33.00 -26.29
C PRO A 244 5.32 34.38 -25.61
N GLY A 245 6.44 35.10 -25.56
CA GLY A 245 6.51 36.48 -25.07
C GLY A 245 6.76 36.66 -23.56
N ILE A 246 6.75 35.60 -22.73
CA ILE A 246 7.01 35.74 -21.28
C ILE A 246 8.53 35.85 -20.98
N SER A 247 9.14 36.97 -21.37
CA SER A 247 10.51 37.31 -20.98
C SER A 247 10.55 38.02 -19.61
N GLY A 248 11.12 37.36 -18.59
CA GLY A 248 11.10 37.83 -17.19
C GLY A 248 12.39 38.52 -16.71
N ARG A 249 12.25 39.64 -15.99
CA ARG A 249 13.34 40.21 -15.16
C ARG A 249 13.33 39.55 -13.77
N GLY A 250 14.46 38.98 -13.33
CA GLY A 250 14.62 38.45 -11.97
C GLY A 250 15.76 37.43 -11.84
N SER A 251 15.83 36.70 -10.72
CA SER A 251 16.78 35.58 -10.49
C SER A 251 16.34 34.24 -11.14
N PHE A 252 15.28 34.29 -11.95
CA PHE A 252 14.72 33.21 -12.77
C PHE A 252 15.08 33.39 -14.27
N LYS A 253 16.27 33.92 -14.55
CA LYS A 253 16.80 34.34 -15.86
C LYS A 253 17.10 33.18 -16.85
N SER A 254 16.19 32.24 -17.02
CA SER A 254 16.33 31.16 -18.01
C SER A 254 14.98 30.91 -18.70
N PRO A 255 14.79 31.39 -19.95
CA PRO A 255 13.65 31.05 -20.79
C PRO A 255 13.85 29.61 -21.30
N GLY A 256 13.39 28.68 -20.49
CA GLY A 256 13.48 27.26 -20.74
C GLY A 256 12.38 26.54 -19.98
N PRO A 257 11.98 25.33 -20.43
CA PRO A 257 10.88 24.61 -19.82
C PRO A 257 11.11 24.45 -18.32
N VAL A 258 10.05 24.67 -17.54
CA VAL A 258 10.14 24.74 -16.07
C VAL A 258 10.43 23.36 -15.45
N ALA A 259 10.30 22.30 -16.26
CA ALA A 259 10.63 20.91 -15.94
C ALA A 259 11.34 20.22 -17.13
N ALA A 260 11.81 18.99 -16.93
CA ALA A 260 12.41 18.17 -17.99
C ALA A 260 11.35 17.66 -18.98
N LEU A 261 11.78 17.18 -20.15
CA LEU A 261 10.91 16.44 -21.08
C LEU A 261 10.19 15.29 -20.36
N GLY A 262 8.86 15.22 -20.53
CA GLY A 262 8.02 14.19 -19.91
C GLY A 262 7.52 14.49 -18.49
N ALA A 263 7.81 15.66 -17.91
CA ALA A 263 7.26 16.04 -16.61
C ALA A 263 5.79 16.48 -16.72
N GLU A 264 4.90 15.86 -15.93
CA GLU A 264 3.48 16.21 -15.89
C GLU A 264 3.23 17.65 -15.37
N PRO A 265 2.21 18.35 -15.90
CA PRO A 265 1.77 19.61 -15.33
C PRO A 265 1.19 19.45 -13.92
N ILE A 266 1.25 20.51 -13.11
CA ILE A 266 0.57 20.56 -11.80
C ILE A 266 -0.88 21.02 -11.97
N VAL A 267 -1.09 22.03 -12.83
CA VAL A 267 -2.40 22.58 -13.18
C VAL A 267 -2.58 22.43 -14.69
N VAL A 268 -3.69 21.84 -15.11
CA VAL A 268 -4.14 21.82 -16.52
C VAL A 268 -5.11 22.99 -16.73
N TYR A 269 -5.18 23.53 -17.94
CA TYR A 269 -5.97 24.71 -18.27
C TYR A 269 -6.80 24.44 -19.52
N ASP A 270 -8.10 24.68 -19.45
CA ASP A 270 -9.03 24.48 -20.58
C ASP A 270 -9.20 25.75 -21.44
N ASP A 271 -8.85 26.93 -20.89
CA ASP A 271 -8.91 28.22 -21.59
C ASP A 271 -7.51 28.83 -21.76
N GLU A 272 -7.12 29.11 -23.00
CA GLU A 272 -5.81 29.72 -23.32
C GLU A 272 -5.66 31.14 -22.77
N ALA A 273 -6.72 31.95 -22.73
CA ALA A 273 -6.63 33.33 -22.27
C ALA A 273 -6.34 33.38 -20.76
N PHE A 274 -7.08 32.59 -19.99
CA PHE A 274 -6.84 32.33 -18.58
C PHE A 274 -5.47 31.67 -18.34
N GLN A 275 -5.08 30.68 -19.15
CA GLN A 275 -3.75 30.06 -19.07
C GLN A 275 -2.64 31.12 -19.17
N ARG A 276 -2.66 31.96 -20.22
CA ARG A 276 -1.67 33.02 -20.42
C ARG A 276 -1.69 34.04 -19.28
N SER A 277 -2.88 34.41 -18.81
CA SER A 277 -3.07 35.31 -17.67
C SER A 277 -2.44 34.72 -16.39
N PHE A 278 -2.90 33.56 -15.94
CA PHE A 278 -2.50 32.95 -14.66
C PHE A 278 -1.02 32.58 -14.61
N ARG A 279 -0.46 32.09 -15.73
CA ARG A 279 0.95 31.70 -15.87
C ARG A 279 1.93 32.87 -15.99
N SER A 280 1.44 34.10 -16.21
CA SER A 280 2.26 35.32 -16.25
C SER A 280 2.88 35.68 -14.88
N TRP A 281 3.86 36.59 -14.88
CA TRP A 281 4.46 37.10 -13.65
C TRP A 281 3.47 37.90 -12.79
N TRP A 282 3.43 37.59 -11.51
CA TRP A 282 2.52 38.20 -10.53
C TRP A 282 3.16 39.45 -9.89
N SER A 283 2.43 40.55 -9.85
CA SER A 283 2.82 41.81 -9.20
C SER A 283 2.62 41.75 -7.67
N PRO A 284 3.33 42.56 -6.86
CA PRO A 284 3.14 42.56 -5.41
C PRO A 284 1.73 43.04 -5.02
N GLY A 285 1.01 42.27 -4.20
CA GLY A 285 -0.40 42.51 -3.89
C GLY A 285 -1.36 42.25 -5.06
N GLU A 286 -0.96 41.45 -6.05
CA GLU A 286 -1.87 40.97 -7.09
C GLU A 286 -2.72 39.81 -6.56
N LEU A 287 -4.03 39.87 -6.85
CA LEU A 287 -5.03 38.88 -6.50
C LEU A 287 -5.58 38.27 -7.80
N ARG A 288 -5.55 36.94 -7.92
CA ARG A 288 -6.19 36.20 -9.02
C ARG A 288 -7.05 35.07 -8.44
N SER A 289 -8.19 34.83 -9.05
CA SER A 289 -9.17 33.83 -8.59
C SER A 289 -9.28 32.73 -9.64
N VAL A 290 -9.28 31.48 -9.18
CA VAL A 290 -9.27 30.29 -10.04
C VAL A 290 -10.32 29.32 -9.54
N LEU A 291 -11.08 28.72 -10.45
CA LEU A 291 -11.84 27.52 -10.12
C LEU A 291 -10.93 26.31 -10.35
N ILE A 292 -10.46 25.67 -9.27
CA ILE A 292 -9.68 24.44 -9.38
C ILE A 292 -10.66 23.27 -9.30
N GLN A 293 -10.73 22.47 -10.36
CA GLN A 293 -11.49 21.22 -10.37
C GLN A 293 -10.57 20.05 -10.01
N GLN A 294 -11.06 19.13 -9.20
CA GLN A 294 -10.39 17.85 -8.96
C GLN A 294 -10.67 16.93 -10.16
N ASP A 295 -9.68 16.74 -11.03
CA ASP A 295 -9.83 15.91 -12.23
C ASP A 295 -10.01 14.43 -11.87
N LEU A 296 -11.27 13.99 -11.87
CA LEU A 296 -11.64 12.58 -11.72
C LEU A 296 -11.71 11.81 -13.05
N ALA A 297 -11.50 12.45 -14.21
CA ALA A 297 -11.51 11.74 -15.50
C ALA A 297 -10.32 10.76 -15.62
N ARG A 298 -9.22 11.03 -14.91
CA ARG A 298 -8.07 10.12 -14.73
C ARG A 298 -8.19 9.22 -13.50
N SER A 299 -9.40 9.08 -12.93
CA SER A 299 -9.63 8.30 -11.71
C SER A 299 -10.41 7.01 -11.93
N SER A 300 -9.85 5.89 -11.49
CA SER A 300 -10.54 4.58 -11.53
C SER A 300 -11.11 4.24 -10.15
N LEU A 301 -12.42 4.02 -10.04
CA LEU A 301 -13.04 3.53 -8.79
C LEU A 301 -12.95 2.01 -8.71
N VAL A 302 -12.01 1.49 -7.92
CA VAL A 302 -11.89 0.06 -7.60
C VAL A 302 -12.84 -0.26 -6.46
N ARG A 303 -13.96 -0.93 -6.74
CA ARG A 303 -14.93 -1.30 -5.69
C ARG A 303 -14.37 -2.36 -4.74
N VAL A 304 -14.60 -2.16 -3.44
CA VAL A 304 -14.26 -3.10 -2.36
C VAL A 304 -15.56 -3.48 -1.64
N GLY A 305 -16.40 -4.25 -2.34
CA GLY A 305 -17.67 -4.72 -1.82
C GLY A 305 -18.88 -3.78 -2.07
N ALA A 306 -19.90 -3.92 -1.22
CA ALA A 306 -21.21 -3.31 -1.43
C ALA A 306 -21.18 -1.80 -1.23
N GLU A 307 -20.51 -1.35 -0.17
CA GLU A 307 -20.56 0.04 0.31
C GLU A 307 -19.19 0.73 0.36
N HIS A 308 -18.11 0.07 -0.06
CA HIS A 308 -16.76 0.65 -0.02
C HIS A 308 -16.10 0.59 -1.41
N GLY A 309 -15.16 1.50 -1.65
CA GLY A 309 -14.30 1.51 -2.83
C GLY A 309 -13.01 2.27 -2.58
N ILE A 310 -12.10 2.21 -3.56
CA ILE A 310 -10.87 2.97 -3.61
C ILE A 310 -10.86 3.77 -4.91
N LEU A 311 -10.94 5.08 -4.80
CA LEU A 311 -10.77 6.01 -5.91
C LEU A 311 -9.28 6.17 -6.19
N VAL A 312 -8.84 5.65 -7.33
CA VAL A 312 -7.44 5.66 -7.78
C VAL A 312 -7.25 6.86 -8.70
N SER A 313 -6.79 7.99 -8.17
CA SER A 313 -6.62 9.24 -8.93
C SER A 313 -5.14 9.50 -9.22
N GLY A 314 -4.65 9.01 -10.37
CA GLY A 314 -3.25 9.15 -10.79
C GLY A 314 -2.26 8.52 -9.79
N ALA A 315 -1.66 9.35 -8.92
CA ALA A 315 -0.71 8.93 -7.90
C ALA A 315 -1.34 8.73 -6.50
N SER A 316 -2.61 9.10 -6.28
CA SER A 316 -3.30 8.99 -4.99
C SER A 316 -4.30 7.84 -4.95
N LEU A 317 -4.59 7.37 -3.72
CA LEU A 317 -5.58 6.34 -3.41
C LEU A 317 -6.45 6.87 -2.27
N THR A 318 -7.74 7.06 -2.52
CA THR A 318 -8.72 7.52 -1.52
C THR A 318 -9.75 6.43 -1.28
N ALA A 319 -9.92 5.97 -0.04
CA ALA A 319 -11.04 5.09 0.31
C ALA A 319 -12.35 5.90 0.34
N VAL A 320 -13.43 5.35 -0.20
CA VAL A 320 -14.74 6.01 -0.30
C VAL A 320 -15.87 5.09 0.18
N HIS A 321 -16.82 5.62 0.96
CA HIS A 321 -18.00 4.91 1.44
C HIS A 321 -19.28 5.27 0.66
N LEU A 322 -20.30 4.40 0.63
CA LEU A 322 -21.54 4.64 -0.14
C LEU A 322 -22.34 5.84 0.36
N ASP A 323 -22.31 6.07 1.68
CA ASP A 323 -22.95 7.22 2.35
C ASP A 323 -22.22 8.56 2.04
N GLU A 324 -21.03 8.49 1.44
CA GLU A 324 -20.22 9.64 1.02
C GLU A 324 -20.50 10.00 -0.45
N SER A 325 -21.78 10.24 -0.78
CA SER A 325 -22.27 10.84 -2.03
C SER A 325 -21.35 10.66 -3.26
N LEU A 326 -21.44 9.48 -3.87
CA LEU A 326 -20.72 9.09 -5.08
C LEU A 326 -20.82 10.14 -6.21
N PRO A 327 -19.91 10.12 -7.21
CA PRO A 327 -19.97 11.04 -8.34
C PRO A 327 -21.31 11.01 -9.08
N SER A 328 -21.94 12.17 -9.14
CA SER A 328 -23.14 12.48 -9.91
C SER A 328 -22.84 12.61 -11.41
N GLN A 329 -22.05 11.67 -11.96
CA GLN A 329 -21.86 11.53 -13.39
C GLN A 329 -23.02 10.68 -13.94
N PRO A 330 -23.76 11.14 -14.95
CA PRO A 330 -24.86 10.39 -15.55
C PRO A 330 -24.43 8.98 -16.01
N GLU A 331 -23.21 8.83 -16.51
CA GLU A 331 -22.63 7.57 -16.98
C GLU A 331 -22.35 6.63 -15.81
N LEU A 332 -21.81 7.13 -14.70
CA LEU A 332 -21.56 6.33 -13.50
C LEU A 332 -22.88 5.93 -12.81
N LEU A 333 -23.85 6.85 -12.74
CA LEU A 333 -25.18 6.55 -12.22
C LEU A 333 -25.94 5.57 -13.12
N SER A 334 -25.82 5.71 -14.44
CA SER A 334 -26.37 4.77 -15.43
C SER A 334 -25.70 3.39 -15.33
N ALA A 335 -24.39 3.32 -15.13
CA ALA A 335 -23.67 2.05 -14.90
C ALA A 335 -24.04 1.41 -13.56
N ILE A 336 -24.20 2.21 -12.49
CA ILE A 336 -24.66 1.74 -11.18
C ILE A 336 -26.10 1.23 -11.27
N GLU A 337 -26.99 1.95 -11.94
CA GLU A 337 -28.39 1.57 -12.13
C GLU A 337 -28.53 0.35 -13.05
N SER A 338 -27.76 0.27 -14.14
CA SER A 338 -27.68 -0.91 -15.00
C SER A 338 -27.17 -2.13 -14.24
N ALA A 339 -26.14 -1.96 -13.39
CA ALA A 339 -25.64 -3.02 -12.53
C ALA A 339 -26.64 -3.41 -11.42
N ARG A 340 -27.44 -2.45 -10.92
CA ARG A 340 -28.52 -2.69 -9.95
C ARG A 340 -29.65 -3.48 -10.60
N GLN A 341 -30.09 -3.09 -11.80
CA GLN A 341 -31.10 -3.78 -12.60
C GLN A 341 -30.64 -5.19 -12.99
N ALA A 342 -29.38 -5.37 -13.43
CA ALA A 342 -28.80 -6.68 -13.69
C ALA A 342 -28.76 -7.57 -12.41
N ARG A 343 -28.40 -6.99 -11.26
CA ARG A 343 -28.41 -7.68 -9.95
C ARG A 343 -29.82 -8.04 -9.48
N GLU A 344 -30.83 -7.24 -9.81
CA GLU A 344 -32.23 -7.48 -9.47
C GLU A 344 -32.88 -8.50 -10.41
N ALA A 345 -32.55 -8.48 -11.71
CA ALA A 345 -32.90 -9.54 -12.66
C ALA A 345 -32.30 -10.90 -12.28
N GLN A 346 -31.01 -10.93 -11.87
CA GLN A 346 -30.36 -12.13 -11.32
C GLN A 346 -30.94 -12.59 -9.96
N ARG A 347 -31.86 -11.84 -9.35
CA ARG A 347 -32.58 -12.19 -8.12
C ARG A 347 -34.02 -12.64 -8.36
N ALA A 348 -34.39 -13.02 -9.58
CA ALA A 348 -35.61 -13.79 -9.80
C ALA A 348 -35.63 -15.00 -8.84
N PRO A 349 -36.64 -15.12 -7.95
CA PRO A 349 -36.66 -16.18 -6.96
C PRO A 349 -36.60 -17.55 -7.64
N ARG A 350 -35.79 -18.45 -7.07
CA ARG A 350 -35.58 -19.79 -7.64
C ARG A 350 -36.93 -20.50 -7.85
N PRO A 351 -37.09 -21.32 -8.91
CA PRO A 351 -38.28 -22.14 -9.06
C PRO A 351 -38.48 -22.99 -7.79
N LEU A 352 -39.71 -23.01 -7.25
CA LEU A 352 -40.04 -23.86 -6.11
C LEU A 352 -39.80 -25.33 -6.49
N ALA A 353 -39.23 -26.11 -5.58
CA ALA A 353 -38.95 -27.53 -5.82
C ALA A 353 -40.25 -28.26 -6.24
N GLY A 354 -40.22 -28.90 -7.41
CA GLY A 354 -41.40 -29.54 -8.01
C GLY A 354 -42.15 -28.71 -9.08
N SER A 355 -41.76 -27.47 -9.38
CA SER A 355 -42.43 -26.60 -10.37
C SER A 355 -42.35 -27.06 -11.83
N GLY A 356 -41.63 -28.15 -12.13
CA GLY A 356 -41.49 -28.74 -13.47
C GLY A 356 -40.91 -27.80 -14.53
N ARG A 357 -41.09 -28.19 -15.81
CA ARG A 357 -40.61 -27.42 -16.98
C ARG A 357 -41.16 -26.00 -17.04
N SER A 358 -42.40 -25.76 -16.60
CA SER A 358 -43.02 -24.43 -16.59
C SER A 358 -42.32 -23.48 -15.61
N GLY A 359 -41.95 -23.96 -14.42
CA GLY A 359 -41.19 -23.18 -13.44
C GLY A 359 -39.79 -22.80 -13.92
N CYS A 360 -39.01 -23.74 -14.50
CA CYS A 360 -37.73 -23.39 -15.12
C CYS A 360 -37.93 -22.37 -16.26
N ARG A 361 -39.00 -22.49 -17.06
CA ARG A 361 -39.26 -21.59 -18.21
C ARG A 361 -39.59 -20.17 -17.76
N ALA A 362 -40.43 -20.03 -16.73
CA ALA A 362 -40.75 -18.73 -16.11
C ALA A 362 -39.52 -18.09 -15.44
N TRP A 363 -38.67 -18.89 -14.80
CA TRP A 363 -37.41 -18.41 -14.22
C TRP A 363 -36.40 -17.97 -15.28
N CYS A 364 -36.16 -18.76 -16.34
CA CYS A 364 -35.29 -18.37 -17.45
C CYS A 364 -35.77 -17.10 -18.16
N ALA A 365 -37.09 -16.92 -18.30
CA ALA A 365 -37.66 -15.69 -18.84
C ALA A 365 -37.50 -14.47 -17.91
N ALA A 366 -37.40 -14.69 -16.59
CA ALA A 366 -37.16 -13.62 -15.61
C ALA A 366 -35.67 -13.24 -15.46
N VAL A 367 -34.74 -14.16 -15.75
CA VAL A 367 -33.29 -13.89 -15.74
C VAL A 367 -32.72 -13.47 -17.11
N SER A 368 -33.41 -13.71 -18.22
CA SER A 368 -33.02 -13.17 -19.54
C SER A 368 -33.44 -11.71 -19.69
N ALA A 369 -32.47 -10.81 -19.87
CA ALA A 369 -32.71 -9.38 -20.04
C ALA A 369 -33.27 -8.99 -21.43
N LEU A 370 -33.30 -9.91 -22.40
CA LEU A 370 -33.54 -9.61 -23.82
C LEU A 370 -34.92 -10.04 -24.35
N GLY A 371 -35.77 -10.66 -23.54
CA GLY A 371 -37.14 -11.04 -23.93
C GLY A 371 -37.24 -12.14 -25.00
N SER A 372 -36.10 -12.72 -25.41
CA SER A 372 -36.01 -13.90 -26.27
C SER A 372 -36.58 -15.13 -25.57
N ALA A 373 -37.33 -15.97 -26.30
CA ALA A 373 -37.96 -17.16 -25.73
C ALA A 373 -36.93 -18.29 -25.54
N PRO A 374 -36.54 -18.65 -24.30
CA PRO A 374 -35.44 -19.59 -24.08
C PRO A 374 -35.84 -21.02 -24.47
N ARG A 375 -34.94 -21.74 -25.14
CA ARG A 375 -35.07 -23.19 -25.33
C ARG A 375 -34.69 -23.89 -24.02
N LEU A 376 -35.58 -24.77 -23.53
CA LEU A 376 -35.29 -25.68 -22.42
C LEU A 376 -34.99 -27.07 -22.98
N GLN A 377 -33.82 -27.62 -22.64
CA GLN A 377 -33.49 -29.02 -22.87
C GLN A 377 -33.56 -29.80 -21.53
N GLY A 378 -34.05 -31.06 -21.57
CA GLY A 378 -34.24 -31.91 -20.39
C GLY A 378 -35.68 -32.45 -20.26
N SER A 379 -35.82 -33.77 -20.08
CA SER A 379 -37.10 -34.49 -19.98
C SER A 379 -37.20 -35.23 -18.65
N CYS A 380 -38.39 -35.31 -18.05
CA CYS A 380 -38.59 -35.81 -16.68
C CYS A 380 -38.54 -37.35 -16.54
N ALA A 381 -37.99 -38.08 -17.52
CA ALA A 381 -38.00 -39.54 -17.54
C ALA A 381 -36.79 -40.19 -16.85
N GLU A 382 -35.64 -39.49 -16.76
CA GLU A 382 -34.34 -40.13 -16.44
C GLU A 382 -33.52 -39.36 -15.39
N GLY A 383 -34.12 -39.04 -14.25
CA GLY A 383 -33.38 -39.01 -12.97
C GLY A 383 -32.42 -37.87 -12.64
N GLY A 384 -32.35 -36.77 -13.41
CA GLY A 384 -31.51 -35.60 -13.07
C GLY A 384 -32.13 -34.27 -13.49
N LEU A 385 -31.99 -33.20 -12.68
CA LEU A 385 -32.56 -31.88 -12.96
C LEU A 385 -31.61 -30.73 -12.59
N GLN A 386 -31.17 -30.00 -13.61
CA GLN A 386 -30.60 -28.66 -13.52
C GLN A 386 -31.44 -27.77 -14.44
N CYS A 387 -32.00 -26.65 -13.95
CA CYS A 387 -32.59 -25.68 -14.89
C CYS A 387 -31.41 -25.02 -15.61
N LEU A 388 -31.29 -25.21 -16.93
CA LEU A 388 -30.30 -24.54 -17.79
C LEU A 388 -31.04 -23.55 -18.70
N CYS A 389 -30.59 -22.29 -18.70
CA CYS A 389 -31.09 -21.26 -19.59
C CYS A 389 -30.01 -20.99 -20.64
N GLU A 390 -30.36 -21.24 -21.91
CA GLU A 390 -29.46 -21.11 -23.04
C GLU A 390 -29.96 -20.06 -24.05
N GLU A 391 -29.03 -19.31 -24.61
CA GLU A 391 -29.24 -18.42 -25.75
C GLU A 391 -28.10 -18.64 -26.76
N ASN A 392 -28.45 -18.79 -28.04
CA ASN A 392 -27.50 -19.11 -29.13
C ASN A 392 -26.60 -20.35 -28.93
N GLY A 393 -26.97 -21.25 -28.00
CA GLY A 393 -26.18 -22.45 -27.65
C GLY A 393 -25.20 -22.25 -26.49
N GLU A 394 -25.17 -21.07 -25.86
CA GLU A 394 -24.41 -20.80 -24.65
C GLU A 394 -25.32 -20.75 -23.42
N VAL A 395 -24.92 -21.43 -22.34
CA VAL A 395 -25.63 -21.42 -21.05
C VAL A 395 -25.29 -20.12 -20.33
N PHE A 396 -26.27 -19.21 -20.20
CA PHE A 396 -26.09 -17.94 -19.47
C PHE A 396 -26.55 -18.01 -18.01
N ALA A 397 -27.38 -19.01 -17.64
CA ALA A 397 -27.78 -19.25 -16.26
C ALA A 397 -28.03 -20.74 -15.99
N SER A 398 -27.64 -21.22 -14.80
CA SER A 398 -27.97 -22.56 -14.33
C SER A 398 -28.41 -22.58 -12.86
N CYS A 399 -29.23 -23.55 -12.48
CA CYS A 399 -29.62 -23.81 -11.10
C CYS A 399 -29.45 -25.29 -10.77
N GLU A 400 -28.38 -25.64 -10.06
CA GLU A 400 -28.15 -26.99 -9.51
C GLU A 400 -29.08 -27.26 -8.33
N MET A 401 -29.79 -28.39 -8.39
CA MET A 401 -30.57 -28.93 -7.28
C MET A 401 -30.37 -30.46 -7.23
N ILE A 402 -30.04 -30.99 -6.06
CA ILE A 402 -30.13 -32.42 -5.79
C ILE A 402 -31.56 -32.69 -5.30
N CYS A 403 -32.34 -33.48 -6.04
CA CYS A 403 -33.65 -33.91 -5.58
C CYS A 403 -33.50 -35.05 -4.56
N LEU A 404 -33.92 -34.81 -3.31
CA LEU A 404 -34.22 -35.91 -2.39
C LEU A 404 -35.49 -36.61 -2.87
N THR A 405 -35.39 -37.89 -3.20
CA THR A 405 -36.55 -38.73 -3.48
C THR A 405 -37.33 -38.96 -2.19
N ARG A 406 -38.61 -38.60 -2.22
CA ARG A 406 -39.55 -38.82 -1.13
C ARG A 406 -40.00 -40.28 -1.16
N SER A 407 -39.46 -41.10 -0.26
CA SER A 407 -40.07 -42.38 0.12
C SER A 407 -41.20 -42.13 1.10
N ASP A 408 -42.44 -42.25 0.64
CA ASP A 408 -43.60 -42.33 1.54
C ASP A 408 -43.61 -43.72 2.23
N GLY A 409 -43.91 -43.76 3.54
CA GLY A 409 -44.30 -45.01 4.21
C GLY A 409 -43.74 -45.27 5.61
N MET A 410 -44.22 -44.56 6.64
CA MET A 410 -44.93 -45.16 7.79
C MET A 410 -45.38 -44.08 8.81
N GLN A 411 -46.43 -44.41 9.57
CA GLN A 411 -47.17 -43.52 10.48
C GLN A 411 -46.67 -43.63 11.95
N PRO A 412 -47.15 -42.76 12.87
CA PRO A 412 -46.45 -42.45 14.13
C PRO A 412 -46.97 -43.20 15.36
N GLU A 413 -46.19 -43.17 16.45
CA GLU A 413 -46.50 -43.23 17.90
C GLU A 413 -45.24 -43.75 18.65
N ALA A 414 -44.95 -43.47 19.92
CA ALA A 414 -45.42 -42.46 20.88
C ALA A 414 -44.41 -42.39 22.05
N THR A 415 -44.45 -41.33 22.89
CA THR A 415 -43.89 -41.25 24.27
C THR A 415 -42.36 -41.45 24.46
N ALA A 416 -41.69 -40.97 25.52
CA ALA A 416 -41.91 -39.88 26.47
C ALA A 416 -40.56 -39.56 27.18
N THR A 417 -40.52 -38.44 27.92
CA THR A 417 -39.77 -38.12 29.17
C THR A 417 -38.66 -39.11 29.63
N THR A 418 -37.44 -38.70 30.00
CA THR A 418 -37.05 -37.83 31.17
C THR A 418 -35.59 -37.38 30.93
N THR A 419 -35.15 -36.11 31.08
CA THR A 419 -34.67 -35.47 32.35
C THR A 419 -33.87 -36.42 33.28
N THR A 420 -32.76 -36.06 33.95
CA THR A 420 -32.18 -34.76 34.34
C THR A 420 -30.69 -34.94 34.76
N THR A 421 -29.89 -33.86 34.76
CA THR A 421 -28.79 -33.46 35.72
C THR A 421 -27.96 -34.54 36.49
N THR A 422 -26.65 -34.42 36.79
CA THR A 422 -25.86 -33.24 37.22
C THR A 422 -24.33 -33.47 37.13
N THR A 423 -23.59 -32.35 37.17
CA THR A 423 -22.13 -32.15 37.17
C THR A 423 -21.46 -32.42 38.56
N PRO A 424 -20.18 -32.03 38.84
CA PRO A 424 -19.01 -32.93 38.96
C PRO A 424 -18.47 -33.13 40.40
N ALA A 425 -17.44 -33.98 40.55
CA ALA A 425 -16.53 -33.98 41.71
C ALA A 425 -15.08 -34.33 41.32
N ALA A 426 -14.11 -34.01 42.18
CA ALA A 426 -12.70 -33.89 41.84
C ALA A 426 -11.79 -35.02 42.38
N ALA A 427 -10.61 -35.13 41.74
CA ALA A 427 -9.31 -35.54 42.29
C ALA A 427 -9.17 -36.83 43.13
N SER A 428 -8.25 -37.71 42.69
CA SER A 428 -7.27 -38.29 43.62
C SER A 428 -5.92 -38.53 42.93
N THR A 429 -4.84 -38.38 43.70
CA THR A 429 -3.46 -38.63 43.31
C THR A 429 -3.12 -40.13 43.41
N GLY A 430 -2.44 -40.66 42.39
CA GLY A 430 -1.90 -42.03 42.38
C GLY A 430 -0.48 -42.06 41.83
N THR A 431 0.50 -42.28 42.70
CA THR A 431 1.91 -42.41 42.32
C THR A 431 2.24 -43.87 42.03
N THR A 432 2.67 -44.19 40.80
CA THR A 432 3.27 -45.50 40.49
C THR A 432 4.52 -45.38 39.63
N THR A 433 5.53 -46.10 40.10
CA THR A 433 6.93 -46.20 39.65
C THR A 433 7.16 -46.55 38.18
N ALA A 434 8.13 -45.86 37.61
CA ALA A 434 9.14 -46.31 36.64
C ALA A 434 8.93 -47.67 35.95
N GLY A 435 8.59 -47.63 34.66
CA GLY A 435 8.97 -48.64 33.68
C GLY A 435 9.96 -48.03 32.70
N VAL A 436 11.25 -48.33 32.82
CA VAL A 436 12.26 -47.94 31.82
C VAL A 436 12.13 -48.89 30.63
N THR A 437 11.28 -48.53 29.67
CA THR A 437 11.28 -49.17 28.36
C THR A 437 12.49 -48.65 27.61
N THR A 438 13.56 -49.44 27.56
CA THR A 438 14.76 -49.13 26.79
C THR A 438 14.41 -49.17 25.30
N THR A 439 13.98 -48.05 24.74
CA THR A 439 13.68 -47.94 23.31
C THR A 439 14.97 -48.11 22.53
N THR A 440 15.19 -49.32 22.03
CA THR A 440 16.37 -49.68 21.23
C THR A 440 16.49 -48.67 20.10
N THR A 441 17.46 -47.77 20.21
CA THR A 441 17.64 -46.69 19.24
C THR A 441 18.23 -47.32 17.99
N THR A 442 17.35 -47.73 17.07
CA THR A 442 17.75 -48.11 15.71
C THR A 442 18.53 -46.93 15.14
N VAL A 443 19.83 -47.13 14.95
CA VAL A 443 20.74 -46.13 14.39
C VAL A 443 20.30 -45.92 12.95
N VAL A 444 19.47 -44.89 12.73
CA VAL A 444 19.05 -44.49 11.39
C VAL A 444 20.33 -44.11 10.64
N ALA A 445 20.68 -44.90 9.62
CA ALA A 445 21.88 -44.69 8.84
C ALA A 445 21.87 -43.25 8.29
N ALA A 446 22.94 -42.49 8.53
CA ALA A 446 22.96 -41.05 8.33
C ALA A 446 22.50 -40.66 6.91
N ALA A 447 21.34 -40.03 6.81
CA ALA A 447 20.71 -39.70 5.53
C ALA A 447 21.57 -38.72 4.73
N ARG A 448 21.56 -38.85 3.40
CA ARG A 448 22.31 -37.95 2.52
C ARG A 448 21.58 -36.62 2.42
N MET A 449 22.25 -35.50 2.58
CA MET A 449 21.62 -34.17 2.66
C MET A 449 21.86 -33.36 1.39
N LEU A 450 20.79 -32.95 0.70
CA LEU A 450 20.87 -32.02 -0.41
C LEU A 450 20.37 -30.65 0.04
N LEU A 451 21.27 -29.68 0.10
CA LEU A 451 20.98 -28.27 0.32
C LEU A 451 21.02 -27.54 -1.03
N TYR A 452 20.24 -26.48 -1.17
CA TYR A 452 20.28 -25.61 -2.34
C TYR A 452 20.18 -24.14 -1.93
N ASP A 453 20.59 -23.24 -2.82
CA ASP A 453 20.49 -21.80 -2.65
C ASP A 453 20.37 -21.11 -4.02
N THR A 454 19.85 -19.88 -4.03
CA THR A 454 19.80 -19.03 -5.23
C THR A 454 20.96 -18.05 -5.31
N ARG A 455 21.09 -17.35 -6.43
CA ARG A 455 21.88 -16.11 -6.52
C ARG A 455 21.33 -15.05 -5.56
N PHE A 456 22.17 -14.08 -5.24
CA PHE A 456 21.76 -12.84 -4.60
C PHE A 456 20.75 -12.07 -5.49
N GLN A 457 19.92 -11.23 -4.87
CA GLN A 457 18.84 -10.46 -5.53
C GLN A 457 17.68 -11.27 -6.16
N VAL A 458 17.63 -12.60 -6.00
CA VAL A 458 16.46 -13.40 -6.43
C VAL A 458 15.28 -13.19 -5.47
N GLY A 459 14.11 -12.80 -6.00
CA GLY A 459 12.91 -12.51 -5.22
C GLY A 459 12.13 -13.74 -4.75
N PHE A 460 11.25 -13.57 -3.76
CA PHE A 460 10.56 -14.65 -3.03
C PHE A 460 9.95 -15.76 -3.91
N MET A 461 9.12 -15.41 -4.90
CA MET A 461 8.49 -16.40 -5.78
C MET A 461 9.49 -17.18 -6.65
N ALA A 462 10.55 -16.53 -7.15
CA ALA A 462 11.59 -17.24 -7.89
C ALA A 462 12.38 -18.21 -6.99
N GLN A 463 12.57 -17.90 -5.70
CA GLN A 463 13.15 -18.86 -4.75
C GLN A 463 12.22 -20.07 -4.50
N VAL A 464 10.89 -19.87 -4.53
CA VAL A 464 9.88 -20.95 -4.46
C VAL A 464 9.89 -21.82 -5.74
N GLU A 465 10.06 -21.23 -6.92
CA GLU A 465 10.19 -22.00 -8.17
C GLU A 465 11.48 -22.84 -8.19
N VAL A 466 12.57 -22.34 -7.59
CA VAL A 466 13.83 -23.08 -7.43
C VAL A 466 13.69 -24.22 -6.41
N PHE A 467 12.86 -24.06 -5.38
CA PHE A 467 12.49 -25.17 -4.48
C PHE A 467 11.88 -26.35 -5.25
N PHE A 468 11.01 -26.09 -6.24
CA PHE A 468 10.45 -27.16 -7.07
C PHE A 468 11.52 -27.89 -7.91
N VAL A 469 12.57 -27.20 -8.36
CA VAL A 469 13.74 -27.83 -9.02
C VAL A 469 14.49 -28.74 -8.06
N ALA A 470 14.72 -28.29 -6.83
CA ALA A 470 15.41 -29.08 -5.80
C ALA A 470 14.58 -30.31 -5.36
N LEU A 471 13.26 -30.16 -5.29
CA LEU A 471 12.32 -31.24 -4.97
C LEU A 471 12.29 -32.31 -6.07
N GLU A 472 12.24 -31.90 -7.35
CA GLU A 472 12.32 -32.84 -8.49
C GLU A 472 13.68 -33.56 -8.53
N LEU A 473 14.77 -32.85 -8.25
CA LEU A 473 16.11 -33.41 -8.20
C LEU A 473 16.20 -34.51 -7.14
N VAL A 474 15.76 -34.25 -5.91
CA VAL A 474 15.78 -35.23 -4.82
C VAL A 474 14.83 -36.39 -5.09
N SER A 475 13.63 -36.13 -5.62
CA SER A 475 12.67 -37.18 -6.03
C SER A 475 13.30 -38.15 -7.04
N ARG A 476 13.95 -37.65 -8.09
CA ARG A 476 14.63 -38.48 -9.10
C ARG A 476 15.89 -39.17 -8.57
N LEU A 477 16.61 -38.57 -7.64
CA LEU A 477 17.75 -39.22 -6.98
C LEU A 477 17.30 -40.41 -6.13
N ASN A 478 16.20 -40.27 -5.39
CA ASN A 478 15.66 -41.32 -4.54
C ASN A 478 15.07 -42.46 -5.37
N GLN A 479 14.30 -42.16 -6.43
CA GLN A 479 13.85 -43.16 -7.39
C GLN A 479 15.01 -43.98 -7.98
N ARG A 480 16.10 -43.32 -8.41
CA ARG A 480 17.30 -44.01 -8.93
C ARG A 480 18.07 -44.81 -7.87
N ILE A 481 17.90 -44.50 -6.59
CA ILE A 481 18.45 -45.30 -5.49
C ILE A 481 17.57 -46.54 -5.33
N GLU A 482 16.25 -46.37 -5.20
CA GLU A 482 15.26 -47.45 -5.11
C GLU A 482 15.39 -48.46 -6.27
N ASP A 483 15.46 -47.99 -7.52
CA ASP A 483 15.66 -48.81 -8.74
C ASP A 483 16.93 -49.69 -8.68
N LYS A 484 17.97 -49.24 -7.97
CA LYS A 484 19.26 -49.94 -7.83
C LYS A 484 19.36 -50.75 -6.52
N CYS A 485 18.39 -50.62 -5.63
CA CYS A 485 18.45 -51.07 -4.24
C CYS A 485 17.57 -52.30 -3.98
N SER A 486 18.01 -53.45 -4.48
CA SER A 486 17.38 -54.75 -4.21
C SER A 486 17.67 -55.27 -2.79
N GLY A 487 17.13 -54.59 -1.75
CA GLY A 487 17.16 -55.06 -0.36
C GLY A 487 18.42 -54.72 0.46
N GLY A 488 19.18 -53.70 0.07
CA GLY A 488 20.37 -53.22 0.79
C GLY A 488 20.12 -52.00 1.67
N ASP A 489 21.15 -51.62 2.45
CA ASP A 489 21.15 -50.47 3.37
C ASP A 489 21.24 -49.13 2.60
N CYS A 490 20.10 -48.73 2.02
CA CYS A 490 20.03 -47.66 1.04
C CYS A 490 19.66 -46.32 1.68
N GLN A 491 20.61 -45.38 1.64
CA GLN A 491 20.47 -44.05 2.21
C GLN A 491 19.81 -43.09 1.21
N PRO A 492 18.53 -42.72 1.38
CA PRO A 492 17.89 -41.73 0.52
C PRO A 492 18.50 -40.34 0.75
N TRP A 493 18.26 -39.46 -0.22
CA TRP A 493 18.49 -38.03 -0.08
C TRP A 493 17.33 -37.36 0.64
N THR A 494 17.67 -36.56 1.64
CA THR A 494 16.82 -35.62 2.35
C THR A 494 17.07 -34.21 1.80
N LEU A 495 16.01 -33.53 1.38
CA LEU A 495 16.05 -32.14 0.96
C LEU A 495 16.15 -31.24 2.20
N VAL A 496 17.14 -30.35 2.24
CA VAL A 496 17.31 -29.39 3.32
C VAL A 496 16.76 -28.04 2.88
N LEU A 497 15.78 -27.54 3.63
CA LEU A 497 15.12 -26.28 3.34
C LEU A 497 16.00 -25.08 3.78
N PRO A 498 16.38 -24.17 2.86
CA PRO A 498 17.12 -22.95 3.21
C PRO A 498 16.21 -22.02 4.02
N PRO A 499 16.66 -21.44 5.14
CA PRO A 499 15.85 -20.50 5.90
C PRO A 499 15.59 -19.19 5.13
N TRP A 500 14.61 -18.42 5.57
CA TRP A 500 14.32 -17.09 5.00
C TRP A 500 14.95 -16.00 5.86
N CYS A 501 15.97 -15.30 5.36
CA CYS A 501 16.72 -14.27 6.12
C CYS A 501 16.68 -12.90 5.43
N TRP A 502 17.32 -12.78 4.27
CA TRP A 502 17.23 -11.62 3.39
C TRP A 502 16.67 -12.01 2.03
N VAL A 503 15.46 -11.54 1.73
CA VAL A 503 14.82 -11.69 0.43
C VAL A 503 14.48 -10.29 -0.10
N PRO A 504 14.98 -9.90 -1.28
CA PRO A 504 14.80 -8.57 -1.84
C PRO A 504 13.34 -8.13 -1.80
N ARG A 505 13.10 -6.91 -1.30
CA ARG A 505 11.80 -6.22 -1.32
C ARG A 505 10.69 -6.88 -0.50
N TRP A 506 10.89 -8.10 0.03
CA TRP A 506 9.92 -8.80 0.88
C TRP A 506 10.35 -8.81 2.35
N TYR A 507 11.55 -9.31 2.66
CA TYR A 507 11.95 -9.57 4.04
C TYR A 507 13.44 -9.28 4.30
N ARG A 508 13.71 -8.63 5.42
CA ARG A 508 15.04 -8.46 6.01
C ARG A 508 14.89 -8.54 7.52
N GLY A 509 15.42 -9.59 8.12
CA GLY A 509 15.35 -9.78 9.56
C GLY A 509 16.05 -11.07 9.99
N GLN A 510 15.67 -11.55 11.17
CA GLN A 510 16.15 -12.81 11.72
C GLN A 510 15.75 -13.99 10.83
N ARG A 511 16.50 -15.09 10.98
CA ARG A 511 16.21 -16.37 10.33
C ARG A 511 14.76 -16.83 10.59
N ARG A 512 13.96 -17.01 9.54
CA ARG A 512 12.64 -17.67 9.59
C ARG A 512 12.66 -19.09 9.04
N ALA A 513 11.81 -19.93 9.63
CA ALA A 513 11.53 -21.30 9.21
C ALA A 513 10.59 -21.35 7.99
N TRP A 514 10.56 -22.46 7.26
CA TRP A 514 9.56 -22.71 6.21
C TRP A 514 8.18 -22.92 6.79
N SER A 515 8.07 -23.51 7.98
CA SER A 515 6.80 -23.75 8.68
C SER A 515 6.05 -22.47 9.08
N GLU A 516 6.71 -21.32 9.06
CA GLU A 516 6.07 -20.01 9.28
C GLU A 516 5.29 -19.52 8.05
N LEU A 517 5.67 -19.97 6.85
CA LEU A 517 5.12 -19.51 5.57
C LEU A 517 4.28 -20.57 4.88
N PHE A 518 4.66 -21.85 5.02
CA PHE A 518 4.09 -22.98 4.30
C PHE A 518 3.64 -24.10 5.25
N ASP A 519 2.67 -24.87 4.78
CA ASP A 519 2.23 -26.11 5.41
C ASP A 519 3.24 -27.21 5.12
N VAL A 520 4.32 -27.19 5.90
CA VAL A 520 5.46 -28.09 5.74
C VAL A 520 5.05 -29.54 5.95
N ASP A 521 4.09 -29.84 6.83
CA ASP A 521 3.58 -31.21 6.97
C ASP A 521 2.76 -31.65 5.74
N GLY A 522 2.03 -30.73 5.09
CA GLY A 522 1.44 -30.94 3.76
C GLY A 522 2.47 -31.35 2.69
N LEU A 523 3.68 -30.78 2.72
CA LEU A 523 4.77 -31.18 1.82
C LEU A 523 5.30 -32.60 2.06
N ARG A 524 5.05 -33.23 3.23
CA ARG A 524 5.49 -34.62 3.48
C ARG A 524 4.80 -35.64 2.59
N SER A 525 3.68 -35.26 1.98
CA SER A 525 2.98 -36.05 0.95
C SER A 525 3.81 -36.26 -0.33
N THR A 526 4.84 -35.44 -0.58
CA THR A 526 5.58 -35.42 -1.87
C THR A 526 6.60 -36.56 -2.06
N SER A 527 6.61 -37.58 -1.20
CA SER A 527 7.59 -38.69 -1.12
C SER A 527 9.06 -38.30 -0.86
N VAL A 528 9.39 -37.00 -0.94
CA VAL A 528 10.72 -36.49 -0.61
C VAL A 528 10.83 -36.22 0.89
N PRO A 529 11.74 -36.89 1.62
CA PRO A 529 12.01 -36.51 3.00
C PRO A 529 12.72 -35.16 3.02
N PHE A 530 12.36 -34.30 3.96
CA PHE A 530 12.99 -33.01 4.15
C PHE A 530 13.24 -32.69 5.62
N GLN A 531 14.13 -31.73 5.85
CA GLN A 531 14.40 -31.14 7.16
C GLN A 531 14.76 -29.66 7.03
N GLU A 532 14.65 -28.90 8.11
CA GLU A 532 15.20 -27.54 8.15
C GLU A 532 16.70 -27.55 8.42
N PHE A 533 17.41 -26.55 7.89
CA PHE A 533 18.87 -26.50 7.95
C PHE A 533 19.46 -26.36 9.36
N GLN A 534 20.37 -27.28 9.72
CA GLN A 534 21.27 -27.18 10.87
C GLN A 534 22.66 -27.80 10.51
N GLY A 535 23.74 -27.00 10.52
CA GLY A 535 25.12 -27.53 10.59
C GLY A 535 26.08 -27.23 9.42
N GLN A 536 26.97 -28.19 9.12
CA GLN A 536 28.07 -28.10 8.15
C GLN A 536 27.77 -28.95 6.89
N VAL A 537 28.38 -28.60 5.75
CA VAL A 537 28.28 -29.33 4.48
C VAL A 537 29.65 -29.89 4.04
N ASP A 538 29.68 -31.09 3.46
CA ASP A 538 30.90 -31.69 2.90
C ASP A 538 31.35 -30.99 1.61
N LEU A 539 30.42 -30.82 0.67
CA LEU A 539 30.73 -30.27 -0.66
C LEU A 539 29.77 -29.13 -1.04
N GLY A 540 30.32 -27.95 -1.32
CA GLY A 540 29.61 -26.87 -2.01
C GLY A 540 29.95 -26.88 -3.49
N VAL A 541 28.93 -26.76 -4.34
CA VAL A 541 29.08 -26.72 -5.80
C VAL A 541 28.28 -25.55 -6.37
N VAL A 542 28.90 -24.83 -7.30
CA VAL A 542 28.21 -23.92 -8.22
C VAL A 542 28.14 -24.62 -9.58
N PRO A 543 26.94 -24.91 -10.12
CA PRO A 543 26.76 -25.52 -11.43
C PRO A 543 26.69 -24.44 -12.52
N VAL A 544 27.56 -24.53 -13.53
CA VAL A 544 27.56 -23.64 -14.69
C VAL A 544 27.33 -24.41 -15.99
N LEU A 545 26.66 -23.76 -16.95
CA LEU A 545 26.47 -24.32 -18.29
C LEU A 545 27.71 -24.02 -19.14
N GLY A 546 28.30 -25.04 -19.76
CA GLY A 546 29.52 -24.85 -20.55
C GLY A 546 29.88 -26.01 -21.46
N ALA A 547 30.87 -25.76 -22.33
CA ALA A 547 31.51 -26.80 -23.13
C ALA A 547 32.63 -27.49 -22.32
N GLY A 548 32.94 -28.73 -22.67
CA GLY A 548 33.99 -29.51 -21.99
C GLY A 548 35.38 -28.96 -22.28
N GLY A 549 36.15 -28.69 -21.22
CA GLY A 549 37.55 -28.26 -21.30
C GLY A 549 38.52 -29.33 -20.79
N ALA A 550 39.79 -29.25 -21.21
CA ALA A 550 40.81 -30.27 -20.94
C ALA A 550 41.27 -30.41 -19.46
N GLN A 551 40.66 -29.69 -18.51
CA GLN A 551 41.02 -29.69 -17.09
C GLN A 551 39.87 -30.11 -16.15
N LEU A 552 38.77 -30.67 -16.69
CA LEU A 552 37.64 -31.14 -15.88
C LEU A 552 37.91 -32.54 -15.30
N GLN A 553 37.54 -32.76 -14.03
CA GLN A 553 37.75 -34.01 -13.28
C GLN A 553 36.45 -34.59 -12.74
N ASP A 554 36.40 -35.91 -12.50
CA ASP A 554 35.24 -36.63 -11.97
C ASP A 554 33.93 -36.48 -12.80
N GLY A 555 34.02 -36.16 -14.11
CA GLY A 555 32.87 -36.03 -15.01
C GLY A 555 32.13 -37.36 -15.27
N PHE A 556 30.82 -37.29 -15.45
CA PHE A 556 29.96 -38.45 -15.69
C PHE A 556 28.75 -38.11 -16.58
N GLY A 557 28.67 -38.69 -17.78
CA GLY A 557 27.57 -38.47 -18.73
C GLY A 557 27.44 -37.00 -19.15
N ASP A 558 26.33 -36.34 -18.78
CA ASP A 558 26.09 -34.92 -19.11
C ASP A 558 26.64 -33.93 -18.07
N PHE A 559 27.19 -34.44 -16.96
CA PHE A 559 28.09 -33.68 -16.08
C PHE A 559 29.51 -33.77 -16.63
N LEU A 560 30.08 -32.64 -17.04
CA LEU A 560 31.37 -32.61 -17.73
C LEU A 560 32.57 -32.67 -16.76
N GLY A 561 32.33 -32.40 -15.48
CA GLY A 561 33.30 -32.53 -14.40
C GLY A 561 33.47 -31.26 -13.56
N TYR A 562 34.24 -31.39 -12.49
CA TYR A 562 34.64 -30.28 -11.64
C TYR A 562 35.92 -29.61 -12.14
N THR A 563 36.04 -28.31 -11.86
CA THR A 563 37.31 -27.58 -11.91
C THR A 563 37.65 -26.96 -10.56
N LYS A 564 38.94 -26.77 -10.32
CA LYS A 564 39.47 -25.98 -9.19
C LYS A 564 39.58 -24.49 -9.52
N ASP A 565 39.55 -24.12 -10.80
CA ASP A 565 39.51 -22.71 -11.19
C ASP A 565 38.09 -22.16 -10.97
N MET A 566 37.92 -21.45 -9.86
CA MET A 566 36.67 -20.83 -9.50
C MET A 566 36.24 -19.74 -10.49
N LYS A 567 37.14 -19.16 -11.31
CA LYS A 567 36.76 -18.17 -12.34
C LYS A 567 35.80 -18.72 -13.39
N VAL A 568 35.81 -20.04 -13.63
CA VAL A 568 34.85 -20.71 -14.52
C VAL A 568 33.41 -20.55 -14.03
N CYS A 569 33.22 -20.33 -12.72
CA CYS A 569 31.91 -20.09 -12.11
C CYS A 569 31.49 -18.62 -12.06
N ASP A 570 32.31 -17.69 -12.57
CA ASP A 570 31.98 -16.28 -12.76
C ASP A 570 31.58 -16.04 -14.23
N THR A 571 30.54 -16.76 -14.68
CA THR A 571 30.10 -16.79 -16.09
C THR A 571 28.58 -16.70 -16.22
N GLN A 572 28.10 -16.22 -17.38
CA GLN A 572 26.66 -16.11 -17.71
C GLN A 572 25.80 -15.35 -16.69
N GLY A 573 26.39 -14.37 -15.97
CA GLY A 573 25.67 -13.63 -14.92
C GLY A 573 25.45 -14.45 -13.64
N GLN A 574 26.12 -15.59 -13.47
CA GLN A 574 26.49 -16.10 -12.16
C GLN A 574 27.75 -15.36 -11.72
N GLN A 575 27.74 -14.83 -10.49
CA GLN A 575 28.94 -14.37 -9.81
C GLN A 575 29.47 -15.50 -8.93
N LEU A 576 30.73 -15.37 -8.48
CA LEU A 576 31.23 -16.24 -7.43
C LEU A 576 30.44 -16.08 -6.12
N PRO A 577 30.04 -17.18 -5.45
CA PRO A 577 29.44 -17.11 -4.12
C PRO A 577 30.36 -16.37 -3.16
N GLN A 578 29.79 -15.39 -2.46
CA GLN A 578 30.52 -14.63 -1.46
C GLN A 578 31.01 -15.56 -0.35
N SER A 579 32.31 -15.44 -0.01
CA SER A 579 32.89 -16.08 1.16
C SER A 579 32.24 -15.53 2.43
N GLY A 580 31.91 -16.41 3.36
CA GLY A 580 31.38 -16.01 4.66
C GLY A 580 32.46 -15.43 5.58
N ALA A 581 32.03 -14.90 6.72
CA ALA A 581 32.90 -14.29 7.72
C ALA A 581 33.85 -15.30 8.39
N ALA A 582 33.47 -16.58 8.46
CA ALA A 582 34.30 -17.64 9.03
C ALA A 582 35.17 -18.33 7.95
N PRO A 583 36.39 -18.80 8.27
CA PRO A 583 37.20 -19.59 7.35
C PRO A 583 36.41 -20.79 6.79
N ARG A 584 36.54 -21.04 5.49
CA ARG A 584 35.83 -22.11 4.76
C ARG A 584 34.29 -22.05 4.86
N SER A 585 33.72 -20.87 5.08
CA SER A 585 32.28 -20.64 4.96
C SER A 585 31.88 -19.89 3.68
N VAL A 586 30.63 -20.04 3.27
CA VAL A 586 30.02 -19.25 2.18
C VAL A 586 28.70 -18.65 2.66
N VAL A 587 28.33 -17.50 2.10
CA VAL A 587 27.02 -16.90 2.36
C VAL A 587 25.93 -17.86 1.87
N TYR A 588 24.96 -18.13 2.74
CA TYR A 588 23.84 -19.04 2.49
C TYR A 588 22.50 -18.36 2.79
N ALA A 589 21.49 -18.66 1.97
CA ALA A 589 20.09 -18.33 2.22
C ALA A 589 19.82 -16.82 2.46
N GLY A 590 20.59 -15.97 1.77
CA GLY A 590 20.49 -14.51 1.87
C GLY A 590 20.95 -13.97 3.23
N TYR A 591 22.24 -14.06 3.55
CA TYR A 591 22.88 -13.39 4.70
C TYR A 591 22.13 -13.58 6.03
N CYS A 592 21.84 -14.83 6.38
CA CYS A 592 21.50 -15.17 7.76
C CYS A 592 22.63 -14.80 8.72
N ASP A 593 22.34 -14.72 10.03
CA ASP A 593 23.30 -14.36 11.09
C ASP A 593 24.52 -15.32 11.21
N SER A 594 24.55 -16.40 10.42
CA SER A 594 25.62 -17.39 10.34
C SER A 594 25.79 -17.92 8.92
N ASP A 595 27.01 -17.83 8.38
CA ASP A 595 27.39 -18.45 7.11
C ASP A 595 27.50 -19.98 7.21
N ILE A 596 27.35 -20.69 6.09
CA ILE A 596 27.43 -22.15 6.06
C ILE A 596 28.88 -22.62 5.91
N GLN A 597 29.33 -23.46 6.84
CA GLN A 597 30.63 -24.12 6.79
C GLN A 597 30.67 -25.19 5.70
N VAL A 598 31.68 -25.18 4.84
CA VAL A 598 31.83 -26.11 3.72
C VAL A 598 33.23 -26.71 3.68
N ARG A 599 33.36 -28.05 3.72
CA ARG A 599 34.68 -28.71 3.75
C ARG A 599 35.45 -28.57 2.42
N SER A 600 34.75 -28.67 1.30
CA SER A 600 35.30 -28.47 -0.05
C SER A 600 34.34 -27.63 -0.90
N PHE A 601 34.85 -26.66 -1.65
CA PHE A 601 34.07 -25.87 -2.60
C PHE A 601 34.59 -26.08 -4.02
N LYS A 602 33.71 -26.29 -5.00
CA LYS A 602 34.08 -26.58 -6.40
C LYS A 602 33.17 -25.87 -7.40
N CYS A 603 33.68 -25.64 -8.60
CA CYS A 603 32.88 -25.29 -9.77
C CYS A 603 32.56 -26.56 -10.57
N GLY A 604 31.30 -26.78 -10.95
CA GLY A 604 30.85 -27.97 -11.70
C GLY A 604 30.28 -27.60 -13.07
N VAL A 605 30.84 -28.13 -14.15
CA VAL A 605 30.41 -27.77 -15.52
C VAL A 605 29.39 -28.78 -16.04
N LEU A 606 28.22 -28.29 -16.45
CA LEU A 606 27.10 -29.06 -17.00
C LEU A 606 26.95 -28.82 -18.50
N ARG A 607 26.57 -29.87 -19.25
CA ARG A 607 26.01 -29.69 -20.60
C ARG A 607 24.62 -29.04 -20.58
N GLY A 608 23.88 -29.23 -19.48
CA GLY A 608 22.58 -28.60 -19.22
C GLY A 608 21.46 -29.58 -18.86
N GLY A 609 20.35 -29.04 -18.34
CA GLY A 609 19.16 -29.81 -17.98
C GLY A 609 19.27 -30.61 -16.66
N MET A 610 18.12 -31.11 -16.19
CA MET A 610 18.00 -31.91 -14.95
C MET A 610 18.89 -33.16 -14.96
N LYS A 611 19.10 -33.79 -16.13
CA LYS A 611 19.95 -34.99 -16.27
C LYS A 611 21.42 -34.70 -15.94
N ALA A 612 21.97 -33.56 -16.36
CA ALA A 612 23.33 -33.16 -16.02
C ALA A 612 23.47 -32.87 -14.50
N LEU A 613 22.45 -32.28 -13.89
CA LEU A 613 22.43 -32.01 -12.45
C LEU A 613 22.33 -33.29 -11.60
N LEU A 614 21.52 -34.26 -12.02
CA LEU A 614 21.49 -35.61 -11.43
C LEU A 614 22.87 -36.27 -11.45
N ASN A 615 23.50 -36.28 -12.63
CA ASN A 615 24.83 -36.86 -12.82
C ASN A 615 25.91 -36.15 -11.97
N LEU A 616 25.82 -34.83 -11.79
CA LEU A 616 26.71 -34.07 -10.90
C LEU A 616 26.57 -34.54 -9.45
N VAL A 617 25.34 -34.68 -8.95
CA VAL A 617 25.11 -35.14 -7.57
C VAL A 617 25.57 -36.59 -7.39
N GLU A 618 25.29 -37.47 -8.35
CA GLU A 618 25.75 -38.87 -8.35
C GLU A 618 27.28 -39.00 -8.36
N SER A 619 28.00 -38.13 -9.07
CA SER A 619 29.48 -38.18 -9.19
C SER A 619 30.22 -38.06 -7.86
N THR A 620 29.58 -37.50 -6.83
CA THR A 620 30.15 -37.40 -5.48
C THR A 620 30.30 -38.76 -4.79
N GLY A 621 29.57 -39.78 -5.23
CA GLY A 621 29.58 -41.12 -4.66
C GLY A 621 29.34 -41.14 -3.15
N LYS A 622 30.03 -42.03 -2.43
CA LYS A 622 29.99 -42.10 -0.95
C LYS A 622 30.90 -41.08 -0.25
N ARG A 623 31.57 -40.17 -0.99
CA ARG A 623 32.57 -39.24 -0.42
C ARG A 623 31.97 -38.01 0.27
N SER A 624 30.73 -37.66 -0.09
CA SER A 624 29.99 -36.55 0.50
C SER A 624 28.65 -37.05 1.00
N SER A 625 28.43 -36.93 2.31
CA SER A 625 27.13 -37.15 2.93
C SER A 625 26.20 -35.95 2.72
N SER A 626 26.77 -34.76 2.49
CA SER A 626 26.03 -33.52 2.31
C SER A 626 26.56 -32.67 1.15
N ILE A 627 25.65 -32.13 0.33
CA ILE A 627 25.98 -31.29 -0.83
C ILE A 627 25.14 -30.01 -0.79
N LEU A 628 25.78 -28.86 -0.99
CA LEU A 628 25.13 -27.57 -1.24
C LEU A 628 25.25 -27.19 -2.71
N VAL A 629 24.11 -27.06 -3.40
CA VAL A 629 24.03 -26.54 -4.77
C VAL A 629 23.71 -25.05 -4.73
N LYS A 630 24.73 -24.20 -4.87
CA LYS A 630 24.58 -22.74 -4.96
C LYS A 630 24.07 -22.35 -6.35
N HIS A 631 23.33 -21.24 -6.44
CA HIS A 631 22.90 -20.60 -7.70
C HIS A 631 22.06 -21.53 -8.60
N LEU A 632 21.23 -22.39 -7.98
CA LEU A 632 20.40 -23.35 -8.71
C LEU A 632 19.40 -22.68 -9.67
N ASP A 633 19.02 -21.44 -9.40
CA ASP A 633 18.19 -20.60 -10.28
C ASP A 633 18.84 -20.36 -11.65
N ALA A 634 20.17 -20.20 -11.69
CA ALA A 634 20.88 -19.81 -12.90
C ALA A 634 21.00 -20.92 -13.95
N LEU A 635 20.55 -22.15 -13.65
CA LEU A 635 20.39 -23.21 -14.63
C LEU A 635 19.10 -23.08 -15.46
N ASN A 636 18.20 -22.13 -15.12
CA ASN A 636 16.93 -21.88 -15.80
C ASN A 636 16.08 -23.15 -16.01
N LEU A 637 16.11 -24.07 -15.03
CA LEU A 637 15.36 -25.33 -15.08
C LEU A 637 13.89 -25.17 -14.69
N HIS A 638 13.52 -24.04 -14.09
CA HIS A 638 12.15 -23.71 -13.68
C HIS A 638 11.45 -22.82 -14.71
N SER A 639 10.12 -22.87 -14.70
CA SER A 639 9.22 -21.94 -15.38
C SER A 639 7.93 -21.85 -14.54
N PRO A 640 7.28 -20.68 -14.41
CA PRO A 640 6.04 -20.54 -13.65
C PRO A 640 4.95 -21.53 -14.09
N GLU A 641 4.83 -21.77 -15.39
CA GLU A 641 3.88 -22.71 -16.01
C GLU A 641 4.51 -24.08 -16.33
N GLY A 642 5.72 -24.33 -15.82
CA GLY A 642 6.47 -25.55 -16.10
C GLY A 642 5.91 -26.80 -15.41
N PRO A 643 6.27 -28.02 -15.87
CA PRO A 643 5.77 -29.28 -15.30
C PRO A 643 6.02 -29.43 -13.79
N MET A 644 7.12 -28.90 -13.27
CA MET A 644 7.44 -28.95 -11.83
C MET A 644 6.51 -28.05 -11.00
N SER A 645 6.17 -26.85 -11.50
CA SER A 645 5.22 -25.95 -10.84
C SER A 645 3.84 -26.58 -10.79
N ILE A 646 3.36 -27.15 -11.91
CA ILE A 646 2.08 -27.88 -11.98
C ILE A 646 2.08 -29.08 -11.00
N LYS A 647 3.19 -29.84 -10.92
CA LYS A 647 3.33 -31.02 -10.06
C LYS A 647 3.35 -30.68 -8.56
N PHE A 648 4.05 -29.63 -8.16
CA PHE A 648 4.37 -29.40 -6.73
C PHE A 648 3.67 -28.21 -6.09
N HIS A 649 3.22 -27.21 -6.84
CA HIS A 649 2.49 -26.07 -6.29
C HIS A 649 1.21 -26.48 -5.52
N PRO A 650 0.44 -27.52 -5.90
CA PRO A 650 -0.72 -27.97 -5.10
C PRO A 650 -0.35 -28.48 -3.70
N ALA A 651 0.87 -28.99 -3.50
CA ALA A 651 1.34 -29.46 -2.19
C ALA A 651 1.89 -28.32 -1.31
N LEU A 652 2.30 -27.20 -1.90
CA LEU A 652 2.85 -26.03 -1.20
C LEU A 652 1.74 -25.10 -0.71
N ALA A 653 0.88 -25.59 0.18
CA ALA A 653 -0.14 -24.77 0.81
C ALA A 653 0.49 -23.73 1.77
N PRO A 654 -0.10 -22.53 1.94
CA PRO A 654 0.36 -21.58 2.95
C PRO A 654 0.17 -22.13 4.38
N ALA A 655 1.03 -21.73 5.31
CA ALA A 655 0.96 -22.11 6.72
C ALA A 655 -0.43 -21.81 7.29
N LYS A 656 -0.92 -22.67 8.19
CA LYS A 656 -2.28 -22.57 8.75
C LYS A 656 -2.58 -21.17 9.31
N ALA A 657 -1.64 -20.57 10.03
CA ALA A 657 -1.78 -19.22 10.59
C ALA A 657 -2.02 -18.14 9.51
N LEU A 658 -1.36 -18.25 8.35
CA LEU A 658 -1.58 -17.33 7.22
C LEU A 658 -2.94 -17.58 6.56
N ARG A 659 -3.36 -18.84 6.42
CA ARG A 659 -4.69 -19.20 5.89
C ARG A 659 -5.81 -18.69 6.80
N ASP A 660 -5.66 -18.86 8.12
CA ASP A 660 -6.61 -18.37 9.13
C ASP A 660 -6.68 -16.83 9.13
N ALA A 661 -5.53 -16.15 9.05
CA ALA A 661 -5.47 -14.69 8.96
C ALA A 661 -6.12 -14.16 7.67
N ALA A 662 -5.85 -14.79 6.52
CA ALA A 662 -6.46 -14.43 5.24
C ALA A 662 -7.98 -14.68 5.23
N LYS A 663 -8.44 -15.79 5.82
CA LYS A 663 -9.87 -16.09 6.00
C LYS A 663 -10.53 -15.03 6.88
N ARG A 664 -9.95 -14.69 8.04
CA ARG A 664 -10.46 -13.64 8.94
C ARG A 664 -10.49 -12.27 8.26
N PHE A 665 -9.46 -11.93 7.47
CA PHE A 665 -9.45 -10.69 6.68
C PHE A 665 -10.60 -10.68 5.66
N LYS A 666 -10.79 -11.77 4.91
CA LYS A 666 -11.91 -11.92 3.96
C LYS A 666 -13.26 -11.75 4.67
N GLU A 667 -13.46 -12.43 5.80
CA GLU A 667 -14.71 -12.35 6.57
C GLU A 667 -15.02 -10.93 7.05
N ILE A 668 -14.00 -10.20 7.54
CA ILE A 668 -14.17 -8.83 8.06
C ILE A 668 -14.31 -7.78 6.94
N ALA A 669 -13.48 -7.85 5.90
CA ALA A 669 -13.34 -6.78 4.90
C ALA A 669 -14.18 -7.01 3.63
N LEU A 670 -14.50 -8.26 3.28
CA LEU A 670 -15.19 -8.62 2.03
C LEU A 670 -16.52 -9.36 2.27
N GLY A 671 -16.68 -9.99 3.44
CA GLY A 671 -17.87 -10.73 3.82
C GLY A 671 -18.18 -11.88 2.86
N SER A 672 -19.46 -12.02 2.49
CA SER A 672 -19.95 -13.02 1.52
C SER A 672 -20.05 -12.48 0.09
N LEU A 673 -19.52 -11.28 -0.19
CA LEU A 673 -19.67 -10.65 -1.50
C LEU A 673 -18.69 -11.26 -2.53
N PRO A 674 -19.06 -11.34 -3.82
CA PRO A 674 -18.08 -11.57 -4.87
C PRO A 674 -17.12 -10.37 -4.94
N TYR A 675 -15.83 -10.64 -5.14
CA TYR A 675 -14.77 -9.64 -5.23
C TYR A 675 -13.80 -9.98 -6.35
N LEU A 676 -13.18 -8.95 -6.93
CA LEU A 676 -12.09 -9.08 -7.89
C LEU A 676 -10.75 -8.96 -7.15
N GLY A 677 -9.89 -9.97 -7.27
CA GLY A 677 -8.50 -9.90 -6.77
C GLY A 677 -7.57 -9.31 -7.83
N ILE A 678 -6.82 -8.26 -7.49
CA ILE A 678 -5.86 -7.60 -8.39
C ILE A 678 -4.49 -7.54 -7.71
N HIS A 679 -3.43 -7.97 -8.39
CA HIS A 679 -2.05 -7.87 -7.91
C HIS A 679 -1.27 -6.83 -8.73
N LEU A 680 -1.06 -5.64 -8.15
CA LEU A 680 -0.42 -4.50 -8.83
C LEU A 680 1.08 -4.39 -8.48
N ARG A 681 1.94 -5.01 -9.30
CA ARG A 681 3.40 -4.93 -9.14
C ARG A 681 3.99 -3.66 -9.78
N ARG A 682 4.01 -2.54 -9.06
CA ARG A 682 4.47 -1.24 -9.61
C ARG A 682 6.00 -1.01 -9.55
N ASN A 683 6.69 -1.53 -8.53
CA ASN A 683 8.03 -1.06 -8.15
C ASN A 683 9.13 -1.19 -9.23
N GLU A 684 9.65 -2.39 -9.47
CA GLU A 684 10.72 -2.59 -10.48
C GLU A 684 10.22 -2.64 -11.92
N PHE A 685 8.92 -2.92 -12.10
CA PHE A 685 8.31 -2.99 -13.43
C PHE A 685 8.33 -1.64 -14.15
N LEU A 686 8.17 -0.52 -13.43
CA LEU A 686 8.37 0.83 -13.99
C LEU A 686 9.79 1.07 -14.55
N ALA A 687 10.81 0.36 -14.05
CA ALA A 687 12.20 0.50 -14.50
C ALA A 687 12.61 -0.55 -15.54
N THR A 688 11.96 -1.71 -15.56
CA THR A 688 12.36 -2.88 -16.38
C THR A 688 11.38 -3.24 -17.49
N HIS A 689 10.14 -2.76 -17.39
CA HIS A 689 9.01 -3.09 -18.26
C HIS A 689 8.23 -1.81 -18.60
N GLN A 690 8.92 -0.71 -18.93
CA GLN A 690 8.32 0.60 -19.19
C GLN A 690 7.12 0.53 -20.14
N ALA A 691 7.26 -0.24 -21.22
CA ALA A 691 6.24 -0.43 -22.27
C ALA A 691 4.93 -1.10 -21.79
N SER A 692 4.91 -1.83 -20.66
CA SER A 692 3.68 -2.38 -20.09
C SER A 692 3.18 -1.63 -18.85
N THR A 693 3.89 -0.58 -18.43
CA THR A 693 3.49 0.31 -17.34
C THR A 693 2.94 1.66 -17.82
N VAL A 694 3.06 1.96 -19.12
CA VAL A 694 2.28 3.02 -19.77
C VAL A 694 0.94 2.40 -20.19
N CYS A 695 -0.13 2.76 -19.50
CA CYS A 695 -1.45 2.74 -20.11
C CYS A 695 -1.56 4.04 -20.92
N GLU A 696 -1.67 3.92 -22.23
CA GLU A 696 -2.18 5.01 -23.09
C GLU A 696 -3.69 5.20 -22.89
#